data_AF-A0A7R9QN17-F1
#
_entry.id   AF-A0A7R9QN17-F1
#
_cell.length_a   1.000
_cell.length_b   1.000
_cell.length_c   1.000
_cell.angle_alpha   90.00
_cell.angle_beta   90.00
_cell.angle_gamma   90.00
#
_symmetry.space_group_name_H-M   'P 1'
#
loop_
_entity.id
_entity.type
_entity.pdbx_description
1 polymer ?
#
loop_
_entity_poly.entity_id
_entity_poly.type
_entity_poly.pdbx_seq_one_letter_code
_entity_poly.pdbx_strand_id
1 'polypeptide(L)'
;MLFIRANSPSNTNLWLMLVLKTILCGKPCAERKITGADSVCVCNQTYCDDFPQLTLPKAGVVLVYESGKSGHRFQETQLKLQTHTSPQTTRSNKDTQIITIDKNQKYQSIIGFGGAFTDEFGMVLNAVPKQLSTYLMESLFSKDGIEYNMGRLPVASTDYSSRHYTYDDVVNDTQLTKFALAKEDMELKIPHIKTAQTLSTKPLKIFGSSWAAPDWMKTGPEGPLRNQLKGETGGEYYDIWANYLVKIGLYKAQNIPIWGLTTQNEPTWGREFKPNDLFFDPEMQRVFVRKNLGPLLKKSGYTPDKLKLMIFDDNVWHNTSDHNTLQQFADTILGDKEAEQYVSGIAYHWYESSKTDEYPDTVLDEVHTKHPNHFMLMTEACHLEGLGNGRWDFGEHYAHDIIRDLNHWTTGWVEWNMALGLNGCPRCGTDQFGTAIVVDIEKGEAYKQPTFYAIGHFSKFLSPDSVRIGHQLGKALNNVFVLTMKRMDNAIVVVVLNQNENLVTHLMNRKSILRPRLQVNNSLNVTLQLIMNLDAINVNKVLPLELRDVSAGSHLFKIDAAFTYQSTDVLLIQKDKYFAVDIKNLCQSLNGVAQGYQSSDVSDLNVGPTVDAVTDIEDDKILPFQYPSYWQMAVNLSQRESYGGLSHESRRRILTIS
;
A
#
# COMPACT_ATOMS: atom_id res chain seq x y z
N MET A 1 -29.07 -11.96 18.80
CA MET A 1 -29.21 -12.28 20.24
C MET A 1 -29.36 -13.78 20.36
N LEU A 2 -28.50 -14.46 21.12
CA LEU A 2 -28.67 -15.88 21.45
C LEU A 2 -29.12 -15.96 22.92
N PHE A 3 -30.21 -16.68 23.20
CA PHE A 3 -30.63 -16.97 24.57
C PHE A 3 -30.20 -18.41 24.89
N ILE A 4 -29.24 -18.59 25.80
CA ILE A 4 -28.81 -19.91 26.26
C ILE A 4 -29.51 -20.19 27.59
N ARG A 5 -30.30 -21.26 27.64
CA ARG A 5 -30.98 -21.73 28.84
C ARG A 5 -30.11 -22.80 29.51
N ALA A 6 -29.48 -22.47 30.63
CA ALA A 6 -28.77 -23.45 31.45
C ALA A 6 -29.75 -24.11 32.43
N ASN A 7 -29.97 -25.43 32.31
CA ASN A 7 -30.74 -26.18 33.30
C ASN A 7 -29.82 -26.54 34.48
N SER A 8 -30.03 -25.88 35.62
CA SER A 8 -29.45 -26.23 36.91
C SER A 8 -30.45 -27.09 37.72
N PRO A 9 -30.02 -28.08 38.52
CA PRO A 9 -30.91 -28.84 39.41
C PRO A 9 -31.45 -28.04 40.61
N SER A 10 -31.07 -26.77 40.74
CA SER A 10 -31.66 -25.85 41.71
C SER A 10 -32.50 -24.81 40.95
N ASN A 11 -33.74 -24.58 41.43
CA ASN A 11 -34.78 -23.71 40.87
C ASN A 11 -34.40 -22.21 40.82
N THR A 12 -33.30 -21.87 40.17
CA THR A 12 -32.90 -20.49 39.85
C THR A 12 -32.74 -20.37 38.36
N ASN A 13 -33.74 -19.77 37.70
CA ASN A 13 -33.66 -19.38 36.29
C ASN A 13 -32.66 -18.24 36.14
N LEU A 14 -31.45 -18.55 35.69
CA LEU A 14 -30.44 -17.55 35.35
C LEU A 14 -30.53 -17.25 33.84
N TRP A 15 -31.01 -16.06 33.49
CA TRP A 15 -30.99 -15.58 32.11
C TRP A 15 -29.65 -14.88 31.85
N LEU A 16 -28.74 -15.52 31.12
CA LEU A 16 -27.52 -14.86 30.63
C LEU A 16 -27.86 -14.07 29.36
N MET A 17 -27.89 -12.75 29.44
CA MET A 17 -27.87 -11.90 28.24
C MET A 17 -26.45 -11.84 27.69
N LEU A 18 -26.17 -12.66 26.68
CA LEU A 18 -24.95 -12.52 25.89
C LEU A 18 -25.18 -11.43 24.83
N VAL A 19 -24.71 -10.22 25.10
CA VAL A 19 -24.55 -9.18 24.07
C VAL A 19 -23.30 -9.54 23.27
N LEU A 20 -23.49 -10.36 22.24
CA LEU A 20 -22.51 -10.48 21.15
C LEU A 20 -22.44 -9.11 20.48
N LYS A 21 -21.48 -8.28 20.90
CA LYS A 21 -20.92 -7.30 19.98
C LYS A 21 -20.34 -8.12 18.85
N THR A 22 -20.93 -8.06 17.67
CA THR A 22 -20.26 -8.44 16.44
C THR A 22 -19.02 -7.56 16.37
N ILE A 23 -17.89 -8.09 16.85
CA ILE A 23 -16.58 -7.56 16.49
C ILE A 23 -16.48 -7.91 15.01
N LEU A 24 -16.77 -6.92 14.15
CA LEU A 24 -16.49 -7.00 12.72
C LEU A 24 -14.97 -7.10 12.59
N CYS A 25 -14.46 -8.32 12.70
CA CYS A 25 -13.09 -8.63 12.29
C CYS A 25 -13.09 -8.58 10.77
N GLY A 26 -12.10 -7.91 10.18
CA GLY A 26 -11.92 -7.91 8.73
C GLY A 26 -11.75 -9.35 8.22
N LYS A 27 -12.20 -9.61 6.99
CA LYS A 27 -11.99 -10.87 6.30
C LYS A 27 -10.48 -11.06 6.09
N PRO A 28 -9.87 -12.13 6.60
CA PRO A 28 -8.42 -12.33 6.48
C PRO A 28 -8.01 -12.62 5.03
N CYS A 29 -6.74 -12.38 4.70
CA CYS A 29 -6.14 -12.80 3.43
C CYS A 29 -6.38 -14.29 3.15
N ALA A 30 -6.97 -14.62 1.99
CA ALA A 30 -6.96 -15.98 1.46
C ALA A 30 -5.61 -16.22 0.78
N GLU A 31 -4.59 -16.50 1.59
CA GLU A 31 -3.21 -16.59 1.14
C GLU A 31 -3.01 -17.76 0.14
N ARG A 32 -2.36 -17.45 -0.99
CA ARG A 32 -1.86 -18.44 -1.93
C ARG A 32 -0.36 -18.23 -2.12
N LYS A 33 0.43 -19.25 -1.80
CA LYS A 33 1.87 -19.29 -2.09
C LYS A 33 2.08 -19.42 -3.60
N ILE A 34 3.00 -18.62 -4.15
CA ILE A 34 3.36 -18.66 -5.56
C ILE A 34 4.71 -19.37 -5.71
N THR A 35 4.76 -20.41 -6.55
CA THR A 35 5.99 -21.16 -6.79
C THR A 35 7.09 -20.24 -7.32
N GLY A 36 8.21 -20.16 -6.61
CA GLY A 36 9.36 -19.31 -6.98
C GLY A 36 9.25 -17.83 -6.55
N ALA A 37 8.23 -17.46 -5.78
CA ALA A 37 8.07 -16.14 -5.16
C ALA A 37 7.53 -16.30 -3.72
N ASP A 38 6.77 -15.33 -3.19
CA ASP A 38 6.19 -15.42 -1.85
C ASP A 38 4.69 -15.74 -1.89
N SER A 39 3.81 -14.76 -1.66
CA SER A 39 2.38 -14.99 -1.60
C SER A 39 1.53 -13.81 -2.02
N VAL A 40 0.32 -14.15 -2.45
CA VAL A 40 -0.76 -13.22 -2.81
C VAL A 40 -1.99 -13.50 -1.96
N CYS A 41 -2.91 -12.54 -1.89
CA CYS A 41 -4.24 -12.79 -1.35
C CYS A 41 -5.24 -12.91 -2.48
N VAL A 42 -5.96 -14.03 -2.50
CA VAL A 42 -6.89 -14.37 -3.59
C VAL A 42 -8.26 -13.78 -3.30
N CYS A 43 -8.80 -13.09 -4.31
CA CYS A 43 -10.20 -12.69 -4.37
C CYS A 43 -10.90 -13.42 -5.52
N ASN A 44 -12.16 -13.75 -5.32
CA ASN A 44 -13.03 -14.36 -6.33
C ASN A 44 -14.47 -13.83 -6.15
N GLN A 45 -15.45 -14.47 -6.80
CA GLN A 45 -16.83 -14.03 -6.75
C GLN A 45 -17.47 -14.08 -5.35
N THR A 46 -16.96 -14.92 -4.44
CA THR A 46 -17.58 -15.16 -3.13
C THR A 46 -16.76 -14.60 -1.98
N TYR A 47 -15.48 -14.33 -2.20
CA TYR A 47 -14.55 -13.93 -1.15
C TYR A 47 -13.54 -12.90 -1.64
N CYS A 48 -13.26 -11.91 -0.80
CA CYS A 48 -12.09 -11.06 -0.88
C CYS A 48 -11.77 -10.58 0.54
N ASP A 49 -10.49 -10.51 0.90
CA ASP A 49 -10.09 -9.94 2.18
C ASP A 49 -10.37 -8.44 2.21
N ASP A 50 -10.68 -7.93 3.39
CA ASP A 50 -11.02 -6.52 3.63
C ASP A 50 -10.23 -5.97 4.82
N PHE A 51 -10.23 -4.66 4.96
CA PHE A 51 -9.52 -3.94 5.99
C PHE A 51 -10.44 -3.71 7.20
N PRO A 52 -10.02 -4.06 8.44
CA PRO A 52 -10.82 -3.80 9.63
C PRO A 52 -11.01 -2.30 9.87
N GLN A 53 -12.24 -1.85 10.17
CA GLN A 53 -12.55 -0.42 10.33
C GLN A 53 -11.55 0.31 11.25
N LEU A 54 -10.89 1.35 10.71
CA LEU A 54 -9.95 2.17 11.47
C LEU A 54 -10.67 2.88 12.61
N THR A 55 -10.29 2.56 13.84
CA THR A 55 -10.74 3.28 15.03
C THR A 55 -9.59 4.03 15.66
N LEU A 56 -9.87 5.21 16.22
CA LEU A 56 -8.88 5.91 17.00
C LEU A 56 -8.56 5.10 18.27
N PRO A 57 -7.27 4.84 18.58
CA PRO A 57 -6.91 4.19 19.83
C PRO A 57 -7.46 4.96 21.02
N LYS A 58 -7.75 4.25 22.12
CA LYS A 58 -7.98 4.90 23.41
C LYS A 58 -6.68 5.56 23.88
N ALA A 59 -6.80 6.63 24.69
CA ALA A 59 -5.64 7.24 25.31
C ALA A 59 -4.77 6.21 26.05
N GLY A 60 -3.47 6.22 25.79
CA GLY A 60 -2.52 5.25 26.38
C GLY A 60 -2.43 3.92 25.63
N VAL A 61 -3.17 3.72 24.53
CA VAL A 61 -3.09 2.55 23.66
C VAL A 61 -2.45 2.96 22.33
N VAL A 62 -1.63 2.07 21.79
CA VAL A 62 -1.11 2.12 20.42
C VAL A 62 -1.75 0.99 19.63
N LEU A 63 -2.39 1.30 18.51
CA LEU A 63 -2.80 0.28 17.54
C LEU A 63 -1.62 0.00 16.62
N VAL A 64 -1.31 -1.28 16.39
CA VAL A 64 -0.26 -1.73 15.49
C VAL A 64 -0.90 -2.49 14.35
N TYR A 65 -0.61 -2.08 13.11
CA TYR A 65 -1.01 -2.82 11.91
C TYR A 65 0.24 -3.38 11.25
N GLU A 66 0.29 -4.69 11.07
CA GLU A 66 1.45 -5.42 10.60
C GLU A 66 1.16 -6.14 9.27
N SER A 67 2.05 -5.94 8.30
CA SER A 67 2.14 -6.81 7.13
C SER A 67 3.56 -7.38 7.03
N GLY A 68 3.65 -8.66 6.68
CA GLY A 68 4.94 -9.35 6.64
C GLY A 68 5.02 -10.49 5.63
N LYS A 69 6.25 -10.86 5.27
CA LYS A 69 6.56 -12.01 4.40
C LYS A 69 5.98 -13.33 4.93
N SER A 70 5.88 -13.46 6.25
CA SER A 70 5.21 -14.55 6.98
C SER A 70 3.73 -14.76 6.64
N GLY A 71 3.10 -13.83 5.90
CA GLY A 71 1.70 -13.91 5.48
C GLY A 71 0.77 -12.94 6.22
N HIS A 72 1.26 -12.19 7.21
CA HIS A 72 0.47 -11.14 7.85
C HIS A 72 0.08 -10.06 6.82
N ARG A 73 -1.18 -9.62 6.87
CA ARG A 73 -1.74 -8.57 6.02
C ARG A 73 -2.64 -7.67 6.88
N PHE A 74 -2.15 -6.48 7.19
CA PHE A 74 -2.79 -5.54 8.12
C PHE A 74 -3.25 -6.16 9.45
N GLN A 75 -2.47 -7.10 9.99
CA GLN A 75 -2.80 -7.74 11.25
C GLN A 75 -2.77 -6.69 12.37
N GLU A 76 -3.92 -6.50 13.03
CA GLU A 76 -4.05 -5.56 14.14
C GLU A 76 -3.58 -6.20 15.45
N THR A 77 -2.72 -5.50 16.18
CA THR A 77 -2.44 -5.76 17.60
C THR A 77 -2.49 -4.46 18.40
N GLN A 78 -2.61 -4.56 19.73
CA GLN A 78 -2.67 -3.40 20.61
C GLN A 78 -1.55 -3.42 21.63
N LEU A 79 -0.84 -2.29 21.76
CA LEU A 79 0.20 -2.09 22.76
C LEU A 79 -0.24 -1.03 23.77
N LYS A 80 0.26 -1.12 25.00
CA LYS A 80 0.05 -0.09 26.03
C LYS A 80 1.26 0.85 26.08
N LEU A 81 1.01 2.15 26.01
CA LEU A 81 2.05 3.16 26.24
C LEU A 81 2.51 3.08 27.69
N GLN A 82 3.81 2.85 27.88
CA GLN A 82 4.42 2.88 29.20
C GLN A 82 4.96 4.28 29.48
N THR A 83 4.59 4.85 30.62
CA THR A 83 5.20 6.09 31.13
C THR A 83 6.42 5.76 31.96
N HIS A 84 7.61 6.07 31.45
CA HIS A 84 8.83 6.00 32.24
C HIS A 84 9.08 7.35 32.94
N THR A 85 9.15 7.34 34.27
CA THR A 85 9.38 8.52 35.12
C THR A 85 10.86 8.91 35.23
N SER A 86 11.76 8.10 34.68
CA SER A 86 13.19 8.36 34.57
C SER A 86 13.63 8.02 33.15
N PRO A 87 14.51 8.80 32.49
CA PRO A 87 15.14 8.36 31.26
C PRO A 87 15.94 7.10 31.59
N GLN A 88 15.36 5.94 31.33
CA GLN A 88 16.14 4.71 31.34
C GLN A 88 17.23 4.92 30.32
N THR A 89 18.48 4.91 30.78
CA THR A 89 19.59 4.45 29.98
C THR A 89 19.29 2.98 29.66
N THR A 90 18.41 2.74 28.70
CA THR A 90 18.27 1.42 28.09
C THR A 90 19.68 1.08 27.65
N ARG A 91 20.30 0.05 28.26
CA ARG A 91 21.50 -0.56 27.70
C ARG A 91 21.15 -0.79 26.23
N SER A 92 21.75 -0.01 25.34
CA SER A 92 21.43 -0.09 23.92
C SER A 92 21.93 -1.44 23.45
N ASN A 93 21.05 -2.44 23.42
CA ASN A 93 21.36 -3.63 22.65
C ASN A 93 21.51 -3.19 21.19
N LYS A 94 22.40 -3.88 20.46
CA LYS A 94 22.64 -3.57 19.04
C LYS A 94 21.36 -3.64 18.20
N ASP A 95 20.32 -4.31 18.70
CA ASP A 95 19.08 -4.60 17.98
C ASP A 95 17.87 -3.78 18.47
N THR A 96 18.10 -2.72 19.27
CA THR A 96 17.04 -1.83 19.78
C THR A 96 17.06 -0.48 19.08
N GLN A 97 15.96 -0.07 18.43
CA GLN A 97 15.81 1.25 17.82
C GLN A 97 14.92 2.17 18.65
N ILE A 98 15.33 3.43 18.85
CA ILE A 98 14.52 4.46 19.52
C ILE A 98 14.11 5.50 18.49
N ILE A 99 12.81 5.75 18.34
CA ILE A 99 12.24 6.79 17.48
C ILE A 99 11.69 7.90 18.38
N THR A 100 12.26 9.10 18.30
CA THR A 100 11.81 10.29 19.03
C THR A 100 10.98 11.18 18.12
N ILE A 101 9.71 11.41 18.45
CA ILE A 101 8.80 12.24 17.64
C ILE A 101 8.84 13.71 18.10
N ASP A 102 8.99 14.64 17.14
CA ASP A 102 8.85 16.08 17.33
C ASP A 102 7.64 16.63 16.54
N LYS A 103 6.52 16.78 17.25
CA LYS A 103 5.27 17.31 16.70
C LYS A 103 5.32 18.80 16.33
N ASN A 104 6.34 19.54 16.78
CA ASN A 104 6.44 20.98 16.55
C ASN A 104 7.16 21.28 15.24
N GLN A 105 8.02 20.37 14.78
CA GLN A 105 8.64 20.44 13.47
C GLN A 105 7.65 19.91 12.43
N LYS A 106 7.12 20.80 11.58
CA LYS A 106 6.12 20.49 10.56
C LYS A 106 6.69 20.72 9.17
N TYR A 107 6.19 19.93 8.21
CA TYR A 107 6.62 19.95 6.81
C TYR A 107 5.39 20.02 5.90
N GLN A 108 5.40 19.34 4.75
CA GLN A 108 4.32 19.29 3.79
C GLN A 108 3.07 18.56 4.33
N SER A 109 1.94 18.84 3.68
CA SER A 109 0.66 18.14 3.91
C SER A 109 0.39 17.16 2.75
N ILE A 110 -0.26 16.04 3.07
CA ILE A 110 -0.63 15.03 2.08
C ILE A 110 -1.78 15.51 1.22
N ILE A 111 -1.57 15.49 -0.11
CA ILE A 111 -2.63 15.63 -1.10
C ILE A 111 -3.42 14.32 -1.20
N GLY A 112 -2.75 13.18 -1.37
CA GLY A 112 -3.43 11.90 -1.48
C GLY A 112 -2.60 10.76 -2.06
N PHE A 113 -3.28 9.62 -2.24
CA PHE A 113 -2.73 8.39 -2.80
C PHE A 113 -3.75 7.76 -3.76
N GLY A 114 -3.29 7.07 -4.80
CA GLY A 114 -4.19 6.50 -5.79
C GLY A 114 -3.48 5.66 -6.85
N GLY A 115 -4.19 5.44 -7.97
CA GLY A 115 -3.62 4.86 -9.18
C GLY A 115 -4.31 5.35 -10.46
N ALA A 116 -3.94 4.79 -11.61
CA ALA A 116 -4.46 5.24 -12.90
C ALA A 116 -5.70 4.47 -13.39
N PHE A 117 -6.67 5.21 -13.90
CA PHE A 117 -7.82 4.69 -14.64
C PHE A 117 -7.44 4.49 -16.11
N THR A 118 -6.54 3.54 -16.38
CA THR A 118 -6.17 3.13 -17.74
C THR A 118 -7.31 2.40 -18.44
N ASP A 119 -7.23 2.28 -19.77
CA ASP A 119 -8.21 1.49 -20.52
C ASP A 119 -8.17 0.03 -20.06
N GLU A 120 -6.97 -0.53 -19.86
CA GLU A 120 -6.82 -1.90 -19.36
C GLU A 120 -7.49 -2.10 -18.00
N PHE A 121 -7.35 -1.18 -17.04
CA PHE A 121 -8.04 -1.29 -15.75
C PHE A 121 -9.55 -1.48 -15.93
N GLY A 122 -10.16 -0.69 -16.81
CA GLY A 122 -11.59 -0.82 -17.07
C GLY A 122 -11.97 -2.06 -17.86
N MET A 123 -11.13 -2.51 -18.79
CA MET A 123 -11.34 -3.75 -19.55
C MET A 123 -11.33 -4.97 -18.61
N VAL A 124 -10.32 -5.06 -17.74
CA VAL A 124 -10.15 -6.16 -16.80
C VAL A 124 -11.32 -6.23 -15.81
N LEU A 125 -11.75 -5.09 -15.26
CA LEU A 125 -12.90 -5.03 -14.36
C LEU A 125 -14.25 -5.37 -15.04
N ASN A 126 -14.37 -5.12 -16.34
CA ASN A 126 -15.57 -5.46 -17.12
C ASN A 126 -15.59 -6.94 -17.54
N ALA A 127 -14.42 -7.57 -17.65
CA ALA A 127 -14.29 -8.94 -18.10
C ALA A 127 -14.48 -9.98 -16.98
N VAL A 128 -14.29 -9.58 -15.72
CA VAL A 128 -14.52 -10.47 -14.56
C VAL A 128 -15.97 -10.48 -14.09
N PRO A 129 -16.40 -11.50 -13.33
CA PRO A 129 -17.71 -11.53 -12.71
C PRO A 129 -18.01 -10.26 -11.90
N LYS A 130 -19.24 -9.76 -11.98
CA LYS A 130 -19.63 -8.47 -11.40
C LYS A 130 -19.31 -8.34 -9.92
N GLN A 131 -19.48 -9.42 -9.15
CA GLN A 131 -19.18 -9.41 -7.71
C GLN A 131 -17.67 -9.27 -7.45
N LEU A 132 -16.81 -9.93 -8.24
CA LEU A 132 -15.36 -9.76 -8.12
C LEU A 132 -14.96 -8.33 -8.48
N SER A 133 -15.47 -7.79 -9.60
CA SER A 133 -15.26 -6.38 -9.99
C SER A 133 -15.62 -5.40 -8.84
N THR A 134 -16.74 -5.67 -8.15
CA THR A 134 -17.17 -4.90 -6.98
C THR A 134 -16.17 -5.00 -5.83
N TYR A 135 -15.74 -6.22 -5.46
CA TYR A 135 -14.74 -6.42 -4.42
C TYR A 135 -13.40 -5.74 -4.72
N LEU A 136 -12.97 -5.70 -5.99
CA LEU A 136 -11.74 -5.02 -6.38
C LEU A 136 -11.86 -3.50 -6.24
N MET A 137 -12.98 -2.92 -6.70
CA MET A 137 -13.26 -1.49 -6.51
C MET A 137 -13.41 -1.12 -5.03
N GLU A 138 -14.03 -1.98 -4.23
CA GLU A 138 -14.14 -1.80 -2.78
C GLU A 138 -12.77 -1.88 -2.09
N SER A 139 -11.92 -2.83 -2.49
CA SER A 139 -10.55 -2.98 -1.98
C SER A 139 -9.72 -1.72 -2.20
N LEU A 140 -9.90 -1.04 -3.34
CA LEU A 140 -9.15 0.17 -3.68
C LEU A 140 -9.74 1.43 -3.03
N PHE A 141 -11.06 1.65 -3.13
CA PHE A 141 -11.65 2.98 -2.87
C PHE A 141 -12.55 3.05 -1.63
N SER A 142 -13.06 1.93 -1.12
CA SER A 142 -14.02 1.94 -0.02
C SER A 142 -13.35 2.08 1.35
N LYS A 143 -14.17 2.42 2.35
CA LYS A 143 -13.79 2.42 3.78
C LYS A 143 -13.34 1.05 4.31
N ASP A 144 -13.71 -0.04 3.64
CA ASP A 144 -13.33 -1.41 3.98
C ASP A 144 -12.11 -1.87 3.14
N GLY A 145 -11.58 -0.98 2.29
CA GLY A 145 -10.33 -1.17 1.54
C GLY A 145 -9.23 -0.21 1.98
N ILE A 146 -8.33 0.11 1.06
CA ILE A 146 -7.16 0.98 1.29
C ILE A 146 -7.44 2.48 1.06
N GLU A 147 -8.69 2.85 0.73
CA GLU A 147 -9.18 4.24 0.64
C GLU A 147 -8.35 5.16 -0.28
N TYR A 148 -8.06 4.72 -1.50
CA TYR A 148 -7.57 5.59 -2.56
C TYR A 148 -8.47 6.82 -2.73
N ASN A 149 -7.81 7.97 -2.86
CA ASN A 149 -8.46 9.27 -2.92
C ASN A 149 -7.96 10.15 -4.08
N MET A 150 -7.04 9.61 -4.89
CA MET A 150 -6.59 10.21 -6.14
C MET A 150 -6.80 9.23 -7.30
N GLY A 151 -6.92 9.79 -8.51
CA GLY A 151 -6.98 9.01 -9.73
C GLY A 151 -6.26 9.71 -10.87
N ARG A 152 -5.30 9.04 -11.50
CA ARG A 152 -4.70 9.52 -12.76
C ARG A 152 -5.63 9.13 -13.90
N LEU A 153 -6.02 10.11 -14.70
CA LEU A 153 -6.87 9.94 -15.86
C LEU A 153 -6.04 10.15 -17.12
N PRO A 154 -5.76 9.08 -17.88
CA PRO A 154 -5.20 9.27 -19.20
C PRO A 154 -6.09 10.11 -20.10
N VAL A 155 -5.50 11.05 -20.82
CA VAL A 155 -6.19 11.81 -21.87
C VAL A 155 -6.01 11.03 -23.17
N ALA A 156 -7.07 10.32 -23.57
CA ALA A 156 -7.07 9.32 -24.64
C ALA A 156 -6.21 8.07 -24.35
N SER A 157 -5.52 7.51 -25.36
CA SER A 157 -4.80 6.23 -25.24
C SER A 157 -3.45 6.33 -24.54
N THR A 158 -3.02 5.18 -24.00
CA THR A 158 -1.70 4.94 -23.41
C THR A 158 -1.08 3.68 -24.02
N ASP A 159 0.10 3.27 -23.55
CA ASP A 159 0.65 1.94 -23.83
C ASP A 159 -0.19 0.79 -23.22
N TYR A 160 -1.06 1.07 -22.24
CA TYR A 160 -2.07 0.17 -21.67
C TYR A 160 -3.46 0.34 -22.30
N SER A 161 -3.49 0.72 -23.58
CA SER A 161 -4.70 0.78 -24.41
C SER A 161 -4.65 -0.26 -25.53
N SER A 162 -5.80 -0.85 -25.88
CA SER A 162 -5.89 -1.87 -26.95
C SER A 162 -5.63 -1.33 -28.37
N ARG A 163 -5.65 -0.01 -28.53
CA ARG A 163 -5.33 0.71 -29.77
C ARG A 163 -4.79 2.09 -29.44
N HIS A 164 -4.01 2.66 -30.35
CA HIS A 164 -3.69 4.08 -30.34
C HIS A 164 -4.92 4.90 -30.78
N TYR A 165 -5.24 5.96 -30.04
CA TYR A 165 -6.28 6.92 -30.38
C TYR A 165 -6.11 8.24 -29.65
N THR A 166 -6.59 9.32 -30.26
CA THR A 166 -6.78 10.60 -29.58
C THR A 166 -8.26 10.97 -29.56
N TYR A 167 -8.58 12.10 -28.96
CA TYR A 167 -9.94 12.65 -29.02
C TYR A 167 -10.23 13.37 -30.34
N ASP A 168 -9.22 13.58 -31.19
CA ASP A 168 -9.40 14.27 -32.47
C ASP A 168 -8.46 13.75 -33.57
N ASP A 169 -8.72 12.52 -34.02
CA ASP A 169 -7.94 11.86 -35.07
C ASP A 169 -8.28 12.35 -36.51
N VAL A 170 -9.19 13.32 -36.67
CA VAL A 170 -9.53 13.87 -37.98
C VAL A 170 -8.44 14.82 -38.44
N VAL A 171 -7.75 14.43 -39.52
CA VAL A 171 -6.60 15.16 -40.07
C VAL A 171 -6.93 16.64 -40.33
N ASN A 172 -6.09 17.52 -39.81
CA ASN A 172 -6.17 18.97 -39.96
C ASN A 172 -7.45 19.63 -39.40
N ASP A 173 -8.11 19.04 -38.40
CA ASP A 173 -9.19 19.71 -37.66
C ASP A 173 -8.63 20.75 -36.67
N THR A 174 -8.06 21.83 -37.20
CA THR A 174 -7.42 22.89 -36.40
C THR A 174 -8.37 23.63 -35.45
N GLN A 175 -9.68 23.47 -35.65
CA GLN A 175 -10.72 24.07 -34.80
C GLN A 175 -11.28 23.09 -33.75
N LEU A 176 -10.78 21.85 -33.71
CA LEU A 176 -11.20 20.79 -32.79
C LEU A 176 -12.73 20.59 -32.81
N THR A 177 -13.34 20.62 -34.00
CA THR A 177 -14.78 20.46 -34.22
C THR A 177 -15.25 19.01 -34.15
N LYS A 178 -14.32 18.06 -34.29
CA LYS A 178 -14.50 16.62 -34.23
C LYS A 178 -14.02 16.03 -32.92
N PHE A 179 -13.40 16.84 -32.05
CA PHE A 179 -13.03 16.45 -30.69
C PHE A 179 -14.21 15.77 -29.97
N ALA A 180 -14.02 14.53 -29.54
CA ALA A 180 -14.97 13.79 -28.73
C ALA A 180 -14.26 12.82 -27.78
N LEU A 181 -14.86 12.60 -26.61
CA LEU A 181 -14.47 11.48 -25.75
C LEU A 181 -14.68 10.16 -26.52
N ALA A 182 -13.72 9.26 -26.42
CA ALA A 182 -13.75 7.99 -27.12
C ALA A 182 -14.69 6.99 -26.42
N LYS A 183 -14.96 5.87 -27.09
CA LYS A 183 -15.73 4.76 -26.49
C LYS A 183 -15.06 4.24 -25.22
N GLU A 184 -13.73 4.22 -25.18
CA GLU A 184 -12.94 3.79 -24.02
C GLU A 184 -13.20 4.68 -22.80
N ASP A 185 -13.34 6.00 -22.98
CA ASP A 185 -13.74 6.89 -21.89
C ASP A 185 -15.15 6.55 -21.38
N MET A 186 -16.11 6.37 -22.30
CA MET A 186 -17.52 6.21 -21.98
C MET A 186 -17.84 4.82 -21.37
N GLU A 187 -17.14 3.78 -21.81
CA GLU A 187 -17.41 2.38 -21.47
C GLU A 187 -16.46 1.84 -20.40
N LEU A 188 -15.25 2.38 -20.28
CA LEU A 188 -14.22 1.90 -19.36
C LEU A 188 -13.96 2.93 -18.25
N LYS A 189 -13.50 4.13 -18.59
CA LYS A 189 -12.95 5.06 -17.58
C LYS A 189 -14.03 5.75 -16.74
N ILE A 190 -15.01 6.39 -17.38
CA ILE A 190 -16.07 7.15 -16.70
C ILE A 190 -16.90 6.27 -15.76
N PRO A 191 -17.38 5.06 -16.15
CA PRO A 191 -18.16 4.22 -15.25
C PRO A 191 -17.39 3.80 -13.99
N HIS A 192 -16.11 3.47 -14.12
CA HIS A 192 -15.27 3.05 -12.98
C HIS A 192 -14.88 4.22 -12.09
N ILE A 193 -14.62 5.41 -12.65
CA ILE A 193 -14.41 6.64 -11.85
C ILE A 193 -15.67 6.96 -11.03
N LYS A 194 -16.87 6.88 -11.62
CA LYS A 194 -18.13 7.10 -10.89
C LYS A 194 -18.36 6.08 -9.78
N THR A 195 -18.00 4.82 -10.03
CA THR A 195 -18.04 3.77 -9.02
C THR A 195 -17.08 4.08 -7.88
N ALA A 196 -15.84 4.47 -8.18
CA ALA A 196 -14.86 4.90 -7.18
C ALA A 196 -15.38 6.09 -6.36
N GLN A 197 -15.93 7.13 -7.01
CA GLN A 197 -16.53 8.28 -6.33
C GLN A 197 -17.67 7.91 -5.38
N THR A 198 -18.43 6.86 -5.69
CA THR A 198 -19.53 6.37 -4.85
C THR A 198 -19.03 5.60 -3.63
N LEU A 199 -17.92 4.86 -3.79
CA LEU A 199 -17.31 4.07 -2.72
C LEU A 199 -16.47 4.92 -1.75
N SER A 200 -15.87 5.99 -2.26
CA SER A 200 -14.99 6.86 -1.47
C SER A 200 -15.75 7.69 -0.44
N THR A 201 -15.19 7.76 0.77
CA THR A 201 -15.71 8.58 1.87
C THR A 201 -15.43 10.07 1.71
N LYS A 202 -14.53 10.43 0.80
CA LYS A 202 -14.12 11.80 0.47
C LYS A 202 -14.11 12.00 -1.05
N PRO A 203 -14.26 13.25 -1.55
CA PRO A 203 -14.15 13.53 -2.98
C PRO A 203 -12.81 13.07 -3.55
N LEU A 204 -12.87 12.31 -4.66
CA LEU A 204 -11.68 11.89 -5.41
C LEU A 204 -11.04 13.06 -6.14
N LYS A 205 -9.71 13.17 -6.05
CA LYS A 205 -8.91 14.11 -6.85
C LYS A 205 -8.47 13.43 -8.14
N ILE A 206 -9.18 13.73 -9.23
CA ILE A 206 -8.83 13.22 -10.57
C ILE A 206 -7.91 14.21 -11.27
N PHE A 207 -6.76 13.76 -11.79
CA PHE A 207 -5.91 14.60 -12.62
C PHE A 207 -5.66 13.98 -14.00
N GLY A 208 -5.64 14.81 -15.03
CA GLY A 208 -5.36 14.39 -16.40
C GLY A 208 -3.86 14.34 -16.70
N SER A 209 -3.41 13.38 -17.50
CA SER A 209 -2.12 13.41 -18.20
C SER A 209 -2.26 12.85 -19.60
N SER A 210 -1.64 13.48 -20.59
CA SER A 210 -1.74 13.07 -22.00
C SER A 210 -0.45 12.43 -22.47
N TRP A 211 -0.57 11.34 -23.23
CA TRP A 211 0.55 10.61 -23.81
C TRP A 211 0.99 11.22 -25.13
N ALA A 212 0.04 11.57 -25.99
CA ALA A 212 0.33 12.17 -27.28
C ALA A 212 -0.73 13.18 -27.70
N ALA A 213 -0.31 14.10 -28.58
CA ALA A 213 -1.22 14.88 -29.40
C ALA A 213 -1.71 14.05 -30.60
N PRO A 214 -2.82 14.45 -31.25
CA PRO A 214 -3.23 13.87 -32.53
C PRO A 214 -2.06 13.80 -33.53
N ASP A 215 -1.94 12.69 -34.25
CA ASP A 215 -0.80 12.42 -35.14
C ASP A 215 -0.61 13.52 -36.20
N TRP A 216 -1.71 14.11 -36.70
CA TRP A 216 -1.65 15.19 -37.67
C TRP A 216 -1.04 16.49 -37.11
N MET A 217 -0.88 16.62 -35.79
CA MET A 217 -0.22 17.75 -35.13
C MET A 217 1.28 17.51 -34.87
N LYS A 218 1.75 16.26 -35.00
CA LYS A 218 3.12 15.85 -34.63
C LYS A 218 4.09 15.90 -35.80
N THR A 219 5.36 16.21 -35.51
CA THR A 219 6.46 16.03 -36.46
C THR A 219 6.77 14.54 -36.62
N GLY A 220 7.31 14.18 -37.78
CA GLY A 220 7.70 12.80 -38.07
C GLY A 220 8.97 12.35 -37.31
N PRO A 221 9.48 11.15 -37.62
CA PRO A 221 10.65 10.56 -36.96
C PRO A 221 11.99 11.17 -37.42
N GLU A 222 11.97 12.01 -38.44
CA GLU A 222 13.15 12.53 -39.13
C GLU A 222 13.56 13.92 -38.61
N GLY A 223 14.85 14.25 -38.73
CA GLY A 223 15.39 15.56 -38.38
C GLY A 223 15.77 15.75 -36.90
N PRO A 224 16.20 16.96 -36.49
CA PRO A 224 16.60 17.25 -35.10
C PRO A 224 15.42 17.46 -34.14
N LEU A 225 14.21 17.69 -34.67
CA LEU A 225 12.99 18.02 -33.93
C LEU A 225 11.94 16.91 -34.14
N ARG A 226 12.22 15.74 -33.56
CA ARG A 226 11.42 14.52 -33.74
C ARG A 226 10.30 14.45 -32.73
N ASN A 227 9.15 13.94 -33.16
CA ASN A 227 8.00 13.61 -32.31
C ASN A 227 7.50 14.75 -31.40
N GLN A 228 7.61 15.99 -31.84
CA GLN A 228 7.10 17.18 -31.15
C GLN A 228 5.93 17.78 -31.92
N LEU A 229 5.33 18.86 -31.42
CA LEU A 229 4.32 19.59 -32.19
C LEU A 229 4.95 20.28 -33.41
N LYS A 230 4.22 20.33 -34.52
CA LYS A 230 4.62 21.03 -35.75
C LYS A 230 4.75 22.54 -35.52
N GLY A 231 5.60 23.18 -36.32
CA GLY A 231 5.77 24.64 -36.30
C GLY A 231 6.66 25.12 -35.16
N GLU A 232 6.58 26.43 -34.88
CA GLU A 232 7.40 27.07 -33.84
C GLU A 232 6.82 26.84 -32.45
N THR A 233 7.70 26.66 -31.46
CA THR A 233 7.32 26.56 -30.05
C THR A 233 6.50 27.77 -29.62
N GLY A 234 5.28 27.51 -29.17
CA GLY A 234 4.32 28.53 -28.78
C GLY A 234 3.51 29.16 -29.90
N GLY A 235 3.61 28.62 -31.13
CA GLY A 235 2.81 29.00 -32.29
C GLY A 235 1.48 28.23 -32.39
N GLU A 236 0.93 28.18 -33.61
CA GLU A 236 -0.45 27.69 -33.88
C GLU A 236 -0.73 26.27 -33.38
N TYR A 237 0.15 25.30 -33.63
CA TYR A 237 -0.08 23.93 -33.14
C TYR A 237 -0.02 23.81 -31.61
N TYR A 238 0.72 24.69 -30.94
CA TYR A 238 0.75 24.76 -29.47
C TYR A 238 -0.55 25.40 -28.93
N ASP A 239 -1.15 26.36 -29.65
CA ASP A 239 -2.48 26.86 -29.33
C ASP A 239 -3.56 25.79 -29.50
N ILE A 240 -3.52 25.02 -30.60
CA ILE A 240 -4.43 23.90 -30.84
C ILE A 240 -4.26 22.86 -29.72
N TRP A 241 -3.01 22.54 -29.35
CA TRP A 241 -2.73 21.57 -28.29
C TRP A 241 -3.23 22.03 -26.92
N ALA A 242 -3.03 23.31 -26.58
CA ALA A 242 -3.58 23.89 -25.37
C ALA A 242 -5.12 23.79 -25.36
N ASN A 243 -5.79 24.08 -26.48
CA ASN A 243 -7.25 23.94 -26.60
C ASN A 243 -7.68 22.47 -26.43
N TYR A 244 -6.95 21.52 -26.99
CA TYR A 244 -7.20 20.09 -26.83
C TYR A 244 -7.14 19.69 -25.34
N LEU A 245 -6.08 20.06 -24.63
CA LEU A 245 -5.93 19.74 -23.21
C LEU A 245 -7.02 20.37 -22.34
N VAL A 246 -7.39 21.64 -22.61
CA VAL A 246 -8.45 22.34 -21.86
C VAL A 246 -9.83 21.70 -22.05
N LYS A 247 -10.07 21.02 -23.18
CA LYS A 247 -11.30 20.25 -23.42
C LYS A 247 -11.45 19.04 -22.50
N ILE A 248 -10.45 18.66 -21.69
CA ILE A 248 -10.65 17.69 -20.60
C ILE A 248 -11.76 18.11 -19.63
N GLY A 249 -12.08 19.41 -19.58
CA GLY A 249 -13.25 19.94 -18.90
C GLY A 249 -14.58 19.28 -19.29
N LEU A 250 -14.68 18.59 -20.43
CA LEU A 250 -15.88 17.82 -20.81
C LEU A 250 -16.22 16.70 -19.81
N TYR A 251 -15.24 16.19 -19.06
CA TYR A 251 -15.50 15.24 -17.96
C TYR A 251 -16.39 15.83 -16.86
N LYS A 252 -16.45 17.16 -16.72
CA LYS A 252 -17.37 17.83 -15.80
C LYS A 252 -18.83 17.56 -16.14
N ALA A 253 -19.18 17.47 -17.43
CA ALA A 253 -20.53 17.11 -17.87
C ALA A 253 -20.91 15.67 -17.49
N GLN A 254 -19.92 14.85 -17.18
CA GLN A 254 -20.07 13.49 -16.65
C GLN A 254 -20.03 13.44 -15.12
N ASN A 255 -20.10 14.60 -14.44
CA ASN A 255 -19.94 14.75 -12.98
C ASN A 255 -18.57 14.30 -12.45
N ILE A 256 -17.53 14.38 -13.29
CA ILE A 256 -16.14 14.09 -12.91
C ILE A 256 -15.37 15.42 -12.96
N PRO A 257 -15.29 16.16 -11.84
CA PRO A 257 -14.46 17.36 -11.79
C PRO A 257 -12.99 16.98 -11.85
N ILE A 258 -12.24 17.66 -12.70
CA ILE A 258 -10.79 17.49 -12.85
C ILE A 258 -10.10 18.41 -11.84
N TRP A 259 -9.38 17.82 -10.89
CA TRP A 259 -8.60 18.50 -9.85
C TRP A 259 -7.27 19.05 -10.40
N GLY A 260 -6.63 18.33 -11.31
CA GLY A 260 -5.33 18.73 -11.86
C GLY A 260 -5.09 18.26 -13.28
N LEU A 261 -4.01 18.74 -13.88
CA LEU A 261 -3.57 18.41 -15.23
C LEU A 261 -2.05 18.48 -15.26
N THR A 262 -1.38 17.48 -15.81
CA THR A 262 0.05 17.58 -16.14
C THR A 262 0.21 18.13 -17.56
N THR A 263 1.34 18.78 -17.85
CA THR A 263 1.59 19.38 -19.17
C THR A 263 1.71 18.34 -20.28
N GLN A 264 2.26 17.16 -19.97
CA GLN A 264 2.56 16.05 -20.88
C GLN A 264 3.08 14.87 -20.05
N ASN A 265 2.66 13.64 -20.33
CA ASN A 265 3.29 12.44 -19.78
C ASN A 265 4.70 12.26 -20.37
N GLU A 266 5.70 12.06 -19.53
CA GLU A 266 7.06 11.68 -19.92
C GLU A 266 7.61 12.48 -21.12
N PRO A 267 7.62 13.83 -21.05
CA PRO A 267 7.99 14.69 -22.16
C PRO A 267 9.39 14.41 -22.72
N THR A 268 10.30 13.84 -21.92
CA THR A 268 11.66 13.55 -22.38
C THR A 268 11.73 12.28 -23.23
N TRP A 269 10.88 11.30 -22.94
CA TRP A 269 10.78 10.02 -23.67
C TRP A 269 10.14 10.14 -25.05
N GLY A 270 9.55 11.30 -25.37
CA GLY A 270 9.05 11.60 -26.72
C GLY A 270 10.07 11.35 -27.84
N ARG A 271 11.38 11.35 -27.55
CA ARG A 271 12.44 11.04 -28.52
C ARG A 271 12.41 9.61 -29.06
N GLU A 272 11.74 8.67 -28.39
CA GLU A 272 11.66 7.26 -28.81
C GLU A 272 10.73 7.02 -30.01
N PHE A 273 9.88 8.00 -30.36
CA PHE A 273 8.95 7.95 -31.49
C PHE A 273 7.96 6.77 -31.41
N LYS A 274 7.29 6.58 -30.27
CA LYS A 274 6.10 5.71 -30.23
C LYS A 274 4.83 6.53 -30.52
N PRO A 275 3.74 5.87 -30.97
CA PRO A 275 2.47 6.56 -31.21
C PRO A 275 1.99 7.38 -30.00
N ASN A 276 2.18 6.85 -28.79
CA ASN A 276 1.75 7.43 -27.52
C ASN A 276 2.80 8.33 -26.84
N ASP A 277 3.71 8.96 -27.58
CA ASP A 277 4.63 9.92 -26.97
C ASP A 277 4.56 11.30 -27.66
N LEU A 278 4.95 12.34 -26.93
CA LEU A 278 5.10 13.70 -27.43
C LEU A 278 6.25 14.41 -26.71
N PHE A 279 7.25 14.85 -27.47
CA PHE A 279 8.47 15.44 -26.95
C PHE A 279 8.30 16.90 -26.51
N PHE A 280 8.78 17.22 -25.31
CA PHE A 280 9.04 18.58 -24.85
C PHE A 280 10.37 18.63 -24.08
N ASP A 281 11.22 19.59 -24.42
CA ASP A 281 12.34 19.97 -23.54
C ASP A 281 11.88 21.04 -22.50
N PRO A 282 12.73 21.39 -21.51
CA PRO A 282 12.40 22.40 -20.51
C PRO A 282 11.99 23.76 -21.08
N GLU A 283 12.63 24.20 -22.16
CA GLU A 283 12.38 25.49 -22.80
C GLU A 283 11.04 25.47 -23.55
N MET A 284 10.76 24.38 -24.26
CA MET A 284 9.49 24.15 -24.94
C MET A 284 8.33 24.15 -23.95
N GLN A 285 8.46 23.42 -22.84
CA GLN A 285 7.43 23.35 -21.83
C GLN A 285 7.23 24.71 -21.13
N ARG A 286 8.30 25.46 -20.86
CA ARG A 286 8.23 26.84 -20.35
C ARG A 286 7.43 27.74 -21.28
N VAL A 287 7.78 27.78 -22.57
CA VAL A 287 7.10 28.63 -23.56
C VAL A 287 5.65 28.22 -23.71
N PHE A 288 5.36 26.93 -23.76
CA PHE A 288 4.00 26.40 -23.86
C PHE A 288 3.13 26.81 -22.67
N VAL A 289 3.64 26.66 -21.44
CA VAL A 289 2.94 27.09 -20.21
C VAL A 289 2.71 28.61 -20.22
N ARG A 290 3.74 29.39 -20.55
CA ARG A 290 3.69 30.86 -20.55
C ARG A 290 2.73 31.43 -21.59
N LYS A 291 2.82 30.95 -22.83
CA LYS A 291 2.16 31.58 -23.99
C LYS A 291 0.81 30.97 -24.35
N ASN A 292 0.65 29.66 -24.19
CA ASN A 292 -0.52 28.94 -24.72
C ASN A 292 -1.39 28.37 -23.59
N LEU A 293 -0.89 27.38 -22.85
CA LEU A 293 -1.69 26.61 -21.90
C LEU A 293 -2.13 27.42 -20.67
N GLY A 294 -1.20 28.10 -20.01
CA GLY A 294 -1.49 28.88 -18.80
C GLY A 294 -2.52 30.00 -19.02
N PRO A 295 -2.32 30.90 -20.00
CA PRO A 295 -3.30 31.93 -20.35
C PRO A 295 -4.66 31.36 -20.73
N LEU A 296 -4.69 30.25 -21.49
CA LEU A 296 -5.94 29.62 -21.92
C LEU A 296 -6.70 28.98 -20.75
N LEU A 297 -6.01 28.30 -19.83
CA LEU A 297 -6.60 27.78 -18.60
C LEU A 297 -7.24 28.90 -17.78
N LYS A 298 -6.52 29.99 -17.55
CA LYS A 298 -7.03 31.17 -16.84
C LYS A 298 -8.26 31.78 -17.54
N LYS A 299 -8.20 31.96 -18.87
CA LYS A 299 -9.32 32.46 -19.68
C LYS A 299 -10.55 31.54 -19.62
N SER A 300 -10.32 30.23 -19.53
CA SER A 300 -11.35 29.20 -19.42
C SER A 300 -11.89 29.02 -17.99
N GLY A 301 -11.42 29.83 -17.03
CA GLY A 301 -11.87 29.80 -15.64
C GLY A 301 -11.18 28.75 -14.76
N TYR A 302 -10.12 28.10 -15.26
CA TYR A 302 -9.26 27.17 -14.53
C TYR A 302 -8.07 27.91 -13.91
N THR A 303 -8.35 28.70 -12.88
CA THR A 303 -7.33 29.34 -12.06
C THR A 303 -6.66 28.32 -11.13
N PRO A 304 -5.44 28.59 -10.59
CA PRO A 304 -4.72 27.64 -9.74
C PRO A 304 -5.48 27.16 -8.49
N ASP A 305 -6.50 27.89 -8.01
CA ASP A 305 -7.39 27.46 -6.93
C ASP A 305 -8.41 26.38 -7.36
N LYS A 306 -8.73 26.30 -8.66
CA LYS A 306 -9.73 25.38 -9.22
C LYS A 306 -9.13 24.18 -9.96
N LEU A 307 -7.97 24.36 -10.58
CA LEU A 307 -7.26 23.31 -11.30
C LEU A 307 -5.76 23.45 -11.05
N LYS A 308 -5.12 22.35 -10.63
CA LYS A 308 -3.69 22.31 -10.37
C LYS A 308 -2.94 21.92 -11.65
N LEU A 309 -2.29 22.88 -12.29
CA LEU A 309 -1.36 22.60 -13.38
C LEU A 309 -0.04 22.09 -12.80
N MET A 310 0.39 20.93 -13.26
CA MET A 310 1.65 20.28 -12.87
C MET A 310 2.59 20.20 -14.07
N ILE A 311 3.85 20.54 -13.86
CA ILE A 311 4.90 20.46 -14.89
C ILE A 311 5.71 19.16 -14.73
N PHE A 312 6.59 18.90 -15.69
CA PHE A 312 7.48 17.74 -15.75
C PHE A 312 6.77 16.40 -16.03
N ASP A 313 6.24 15.70 -15.02
CA ASP A 313 5.58 14.37 -15.16
C ASP A 313 6.50 13.32 -15.83
N ASP A 314 7.76 13.27 -15.39
CA ASP A 314 8.80 12.36 -15.87
C ASP A 314 9.71 11.91 -14.71
N ASN A 315 10.70 11.07 -15.00
CA ASN A 315 11.61 10.49 -14.00
C ASN A 315 12.53 11.53 -13.38
N VAL A 316 12.76 11.43 -12.06
CA VAL A 316 13.59 12.42 -11.33
C VAL A 316 14.99 12.60 -11.94
N TRP A 317 15.55 11.48 -12.38
CA TRP A 317 16.86 11.38 -13.01
C TRP A 317 16.77 10.50 -14.25
N HIS A 318 17.72 10.65 -15.17
CA HIS A 318 17.96 9.72 -16.27
C HIS A 318 19.45 9.43 -16.34
N ASN A 319 19.83 8.17 -16.54
CA ASN A 319 21.23 7.77 -16.72
C ASN A 319 21.83 8.12 -18.10
N THR A 320 21.09 8.85 -18.95
CA THR A 320 21.52 9.27 -20.29
C THR A 320 21.61 10.79 -20.36
N SER A 321 22.60 11.31 -21.10
CA SER A 321 22.78 12.77 -21.27
C SER A 321 21.67 13.46 -22.07
N ASP A 322 20.82 12.66 -22.73
CA ASP A 322 19.86 13.13 -23.73
C ASP A 322 18.48 13.45 -23.13
N HIS A 323 18.30 13.17 -21.84
CA HIS A 323 17.08 13.44 -21.08
C HIS A 323 17.37 14.46 -19.98
N ASN A 324 16.51 15.47 -19.87
CA ASN A 324 16.64 16.51 -18.85
C ASN A 324 16.08 16.04 -17.51
N THR A 325 16.69 16.49 -16.40
CA THR A 325 16.29 16.08 -15.05
C THR A 325 15.12 16.91 -14.49
N LEU A 326 14.51 16.42 -13.41
CA LEU A 326 13.50 17.16 -12.62
C LEU A 326 13.95 18.59 -12.31
N GLN A 327 15.19 18.74 -11.83
CA GLN A 327 15.73 20.04 -11.44
C GLN A 327 15.87 20.98 -12.64
N GLN A 328 16.26 20.48 -13.81
CA GLN A 328 16.38 21.31 -15.02
C GLN A 328 15.02 21.82 -15.50
N PHE A 329 13.98 20.98 -15.50
CA PHE A 329 12.62 21.42 -15.81
C PHE A 329 12.09 22.42 -14.79
N ALA A 330 12.23 22.12 -13.50
CA ALA A 330 11.78 23.00 -12.42
C ALA A 330 12.45 24.37 -12.48
N ASP A 331 13.79 24.42 -12.54
CA ASP A 331 14.55 25.67 -12.57
C ASP A 331 14.23 26.51 -13.83
N THR A 332 14.08 25.87 -14.99
CA THR A 332 13.79 26.56 -16.25
C THR A 332 12.39 27.17 -16.27
N ILE A 333 11.38 26.41 -15.86
CA ILE A 333 9.98 26.82 -15.97
C ILE A 333 9.60 27.76 -14.82
N LEU A 334 9.96 27.41 -13.58
CA LEU A 334 9.61 28.19 -12.39
C LEU A 334 10.51 29.43 -12.21
N GLY A 335 11.66 29.46 -12.90
CA GLY A 335 12.50 30.65 -13.02
C GLY A 335 11.87 31.77 -13.87
N ASP A 336 10.93 31.45 -14.76
CA ASP A 336 10.18 32.42 -15.55
C ASP A 336 8.86 32.78 -14.85
N LYS A 337 8.78 33.99 -14.29
CA LYS A 337 7.59 34.46 -13.55
C LYS A 337 6.32 34.49 -14.39
N GLU A 338 6.43 34.63 -15.71
CA GLU A 338 5.25 34.59 -16.58
C GLU A 338 4.69 33.17 -16.74
N ALA A 339 5.55 32.14 -16.67
CA ALA A 339 5.14 30.74 -16.64
C ALA A 339 4.73 30.29 -15.22
N GLU A 340 5.56 30.59 -14.23
CA GLU A 340 5.42 30.15 -12.83
C GLU A 340 4.03 30.46 -12.25
N GLN A 341 3.46 31.63 -12.57
CA GLN A 341 2.15 32.06 -12.05
C GLN A 341 0.99 31.09 -12.36
N TYR A 342 1.16 30.21 -13.35
CA TYR A 342 0.17 29.21 -13.73
C TYR A 342 0.43 27.84 -13.11
N VAL A 343 1.65 27.57 -12.65
CA VAL A 343 2.08 26.28 -12.14
C VAL A 343 1.71 26.15 -10.66
N SER A 344 1.17 25.01 -10.28
CA SER A 344 0.83 24.69 -8.89
C SER A 344 1.78 23.69 -8.25
N GLY A 345 2.37 22.80 -9.05
CA GLY A 345 3.22 21.73 -8.56
C GLY A 345 4.09 21.10 -9.65
N ILE A 346 4.95 20.19 -9.21
CA ILE A 346 5.91 19.46 -10.02
C ILE A 346 5.54 17.98 -9.91
N ALA A 347 5.19 17.36 -11.04
CA ALA A 347 4.89 15.93 -11.11
C ALA A 347 6.17 15.15 -11.46
N TYR A 348 6.36 13.96 -10.91
CA TYR A 348 7.52 13.12 -11.24
C TYR A 348 7.22 11.61 -11.14
N HIS A 349 8.04 10.80 -11.82
CA HIS A 349 7.93 9.34 -11.93
C HIS A 349 9.08 8.62 -11.21
N TRP A 350 8.91 7.30 -11.04
CA TRP A 350 9.69 6.46 -10.12
C TRP A 350 10.69 5.50 -10.79
N TYR A 351 10.69 5.34 -12.11
CA TYR A 351 11.28 4.17 -12.79
C TYR A 351 12.80 4.03 -12.67
N GLU A 352 13.53 5.13 -12.50
CA GLU A 352 14.98 5.05 -12.32
C GLU A 352 15.37 4.70 -10.88
N SER A 353 14.53 4.98 -9.88
CA SER A 353 14.70 4.45 -8.52
C SER A 353 14.32 2.98 -8.37
N SER A 354 13.70 2.38 -9.39
CA SER A 354 13.46 0.92 -9.40
C SER A 354 14.74 0.12 -9.68
N LYS A 355 15.76 0.78 -10.25
CA LYS A 355 17.04 0.18 -10.63
C LYS A 355 18.10 0.54 -9.59
N THR A 356 19.16 -0.26 -9.50
CA THR A 356 20.21 -0.22 -8.46
C THR A 356 21.05 1.08 -8.38
N ASP A 357 20.66 2.14 -9.10
CA ASP A 357 21.30 3.45 -9.14
C ASP A 357 20.35 4.50 -8.56
N GLU A 358 20.10 4.44 -7.24
CA GLU A 358 19.31 5.45 -6.53
C GLU A 358 19.91 6.86 -6.76
N TYR A 359 19.09 7.79 -7.25
CA TYR A 359 19.49 9.20 -7.28
C TYR A 359 19.56 9.74 -5.85
N PRO A 360 20.45 10.70 -5.54
CA PRO A 360 20.56 11.22 -4.18
C PRO A 360 19.23 11.80 -3.68
N ASP A 361 18.81 11.39 -2.48
CA ASP A 361 17.64 11.95 -1.77
C ASP A 361 17.61 13.49 -1.77
N THR A 362 18.80 14.11 -1.79
CA THR A 362 18.97 15.56 -1.80
C THR A 362 18.34 16.24 -3.01
N VAL A 363 18.11 15.55 -4.13
CA VAL A 363 17.53 16.16 -5.34
C VAL A 363 16.15 16.73 -5.06
N LEU A 364 15.28 16.00 -4.36
CA LEU A 364 13.94 16.48 -4.01
C LEU A 364 14.00 17.63 -3.00
N ASP A 365 14.88 17.54 -2.00
CA ASP A 365 15.10 18.62 -1.04
C ASP A 365 15.64 19.90 -1.70
N GLU A 366 16.53 19.79 -2.68
CA GLU A 366 17.08 20.91 -3.44
C GLU A 366 16.03 21.59 -4.30
N VAL A 367 15.20 20.82 -5.00
CA VAL A 367 14.08 21.34 -5.80
C VAL A 367 13.09 22.06 -4.90
N HIS A 368 12.69 21.46 -3.77
CA HIS A 368 11.81 22.11 -2.81
C HIS A 368 12.43 23.39 -2.23
N THR A 369 13.71 23.37 -1.87
CA THR A 369 14.42 24.54 -1.30
C THR A 369 14.44 25.72 -2.27
N LYS A 370 14.63 25.46 -3.57
CA LYS A 370 14.59 26.50 -4.61
C LYS A 370 13.17 26.96 -4.93
N HIS A 371 12.19 26.05 -4.91
CA HIS A 371 10.81 26.30 -5.35
C HIS A 371 9.77 25.92 -4.28
N PRO A 372 9.83 26.50 -3.05
CA PRO A 372 9.08 26.00 -1.89
C PRO A 372 7.56 26.20 -1.96
N ASN A 373 7.08 27.02 -2.88
CA ASN A 373 5.66 27.33 -3.05
C ASN A 373 4.93 26.35 -3.97
N HIS A 374 5.65 25.42 -4.60
CA HIS A 374 5.12 24.43 -5.53
C HIS A 374 5.20 23.05 -4.88
N PHE A 375 4.08 22.33 -4.81
CA PHE A 375 4.11 20.98 -4.24
C PHE A 375 4.81 20.00 -5.20
N MET A 376 5.41 18.94 -4.66
CA MET A 376 5.87 17.81 -5.46
C MET A 376 4.92 16.64 -5.30
N LEU A 377 4.54 16.01 -6.40
CA LEU A 377 3.66 14.85 -6.42
C LEU A 377 4.28 13.76 -7.28
N MET A 378 4.41 12.56 -6.72
CA MET A 378 4.78 11.39 -7.50
C MET A 378 3.52 10.90 -8.23
N THR A 379 3.53 10.90 -9.56
CA THR A 379 2.34 10.72 -10.41
C THR A 379 2.26 9.39 -11.16
N GLU A 380 3.37 8.69 -11.37
CA GLU A 380 3.41 7.32 -11.90
C GLU A 380 4.55 6.44 -11.34
N ALA A 381 4.21 5.21 -10.93
CA ALA A 381 5.15 4.20 -10.43
C ALA A 381 4.68 2.78 -10.71
N CYS A 382 5.56 1.95 -11.28
CA CYS A 382 5.45 0.50 -11.30
C CYS A 382 6.82 -0.17 -11.42
N HIS A 383 6.92 -1.41 -10.96
CA HIS A 383 8.08 -2.26 -11.22
C HIS A 383 8.13 -2.64 -12.71
N LEU A 384 9.31 -2.58 -13.32
CA LEU A 384 9.46 -2.92 -14.74
C LEU A 384 9.77 -4.41 -14.94
N GLU A 385 10.06 -5.13 -13.87
CA GLU A 385 10.54 -6.52 -13.85
C GLU A 385 9.42 -7.57 -13.84
N GLY A 386 8.18 -7.18 -14.17
CA GLY A 386 7.03 -8.08 -14.28
C GLY A 386 5.87 -7.71 -13.34
N LEU A 387 4.76 -8.46 -13.44
CA LEU A 387 3.53 -8.32 -12.62
C LEU A 387 3.73 -8.46 -11.10
N GLY A 388 4.95 -8.73 -10.63
CA GLY A 388 5.29 -8.96 -9.24
C GLY A 388 5.09 -10.41 -8.77
N ASN A 389 4.07 -11.13 -9.24
CA ASN A 389 3.81 -12.55 -8.91
C ASN A 389 3.95 -12.90 -7.40
N GLY A 390 3.47 -12.03 -6.51
CA GLY A 390 3.55 -12.25 -5.06
C GLY A 390 4.90 -11.98 -4.42
N ARG A 391 5.85 -11.31 -5.11
CA ARG A 391 7.17 -10.93 -4.61
C ARG A 391 7.10 -9.91 -3.47
N TRP A 392 7.58 -10.28 -2.29
CA TRP A 392 7.56 -9.44 -1.10
C TRP A 392 8.52 -8.25 -1.22
N ASP A 393 9.68 -8.45 -1.83
CA ASP A 393 10.68 -7.41 -2.06
C ASP A 393 10.14 -6.25 -2.91
N PHE A 394 9.19 -6.50 -3.83
CA PHE A 394 8.51 -5.41 -4.54
C PHE A 394 7.67 -4.56 -3.59
N GLY A 395 6.98 -5.19 -2.63
CA GLY A 395 6.24 -4.47 -1.59
C GLY A 395 7.18 -3.67 -0.67
N GLU A 396 8.33 -4.23 -0.29
CA GLU A 396 9.33 -3.51 0.51
C GLU A 396 9.90 -2.31 -0.23
N HIS A 397 10.20 -2.46 -1.52
CA HIS A 397 10.70 -1.37 -2.36
C HIS A 397 9.70 -0.23 -2.49
N TYR A 398 8.42 -0.55 -2.72
CA TYR A 398 7.34 0.45 -2.69
C TYR A 398 7.29 1.19 -1.35
N ALA A 399 7.29 0.45 -0.23
CA ALA A 399 7.23 1.06 1.09
C ALA A 399 8.45 1.93 1.39
N HIS A 400 9.64 1.48 0.97
CA HIS A 400 10.89 2.21 1.12
C HIS A 400 10.81 3.56 0.41
N ASP A 401 10.46 3.55 -0.86
CA ASP A 401 10.49 4.74 -1.70
C ASP A 401 9.34 5.70 -1.36
N ILE A 402 8.17 5.20 -0.94
CA ILE A 402 7.12 6.07 -0.39
C ILE A 402 7.62 6.75 0.90
N ILE A 403 8.32 6.04 1.80
CA ILE A 403 8.88 6.65 3.02
C ILE A 403 9.96 7.68 2.68
N ARG A 404 10.86 7.36 1.74
CA ARG A 404 11.90 8.26 1.24
C ARG A 404 11.27 9.53 0.69
N ASP A 405 10.43 9.41 -0.34
CA ASP A 405 9.80 10.53 -1.02
C ASP A 405 9.00 11.43 -0.05
N LEU A 406 8.20 10.85 0.85
CA LEU A 406 7.45 11.62 1.86
C LEU A 406 8.33 12.25 2.94
N ASN A 407 9.56 11.76 3.15
CA ASN A 407 10.55 12.47 3.97
C ASN A 407 11.23 13.63 3.23
N HIS A 408 11.15 13.66 1.89
CA HIS A 408 11.73 14.68 1.01
C HIS A 408 10.66 15.48 0.25
N TRP A 409 9.69 16.03 0.98
CA TRP A 409 8.69 17.00 0.53
C TRP A 409 7.63 16.54 -0.48
N THR A 410 7.64 15.27 -0.88
CA THR A 410 6.57 14.72 -1.71
C THR A 410 5.24 14.71 -0.96
N THR A 411 4.16 15.04 -1.65
CA THR A 411 2.83 15.26 -1.07
C THR A 411 1.84 14.14 -1.35
N GLY A 412 2.22 13.14 -2.14
CA GLY A 412 1.36 12.02 -2.50
C GLY A 412 2.06 11.06 -3.45
N TRP A 413 1.42 9.91 -3.68
CA TRP A 413 1.96 8.82 -4.50
C TRP A 413 0.84 8.16 -5.30
N VAL A 414 1.03 8.02 -6.60
CA VAL A 414 0.04 7.46 -7.52
C VAL A 414 0.68 6.31 -8.28
N GLU A 415 0.24 5.08 -8.01
CA GLU A 415 0.73 3.92 -8.76
C GLU A 415 0.23 3.96 -10.22
N TRP A 416 0.90 3.23 -11.10
CA TRP A 416 0.51 3.20 -12.50
C TRP A 416 -0.80 2.43 -12.70
N ASN A 417 -0.74 1.14 -13.05
CA ASN A 417 -1.95 0.34 -13.24
C ASN A 417 -2.42 -0.26 -11.91
N MET A 418 -3.63 0.09 -11.48
CA MET A 418 -4.24 -0.47 -10.26
C MET A 418 -4.58 -1.96 -10.38
N ALA A 419 -4.92 -2.41 -11.59
CA ALA A 419 -5.11 -3.82 -11.90
C ALA A 419 -4.71 -4.13 -13.35
N LEU A 420 -4.08 -5.28 -13.56
CA LEU A 420 -3.71 -5.81 -14.89
C LEU A 420 -4.19 -7.25 -15.07
N GLY A 421 -4.49 -7.63 -16.31
CA GLY A 421 -4.92 -8.99 -16.64
C GLY A 421 -3.74 -9.94 -16.88
N LEU A 422 -3.86 -11.21 -16.50
CA LEU A 422 -2.98 -12.29 -17.00
C LEU A 422 -3.33 -12.70 -18.44
N ASN A 423 -4.59 -12.50 -18.78
CA ASN A 423 -5.23 -12.87 -20.04
C ASN A 423 -6.24 -11.77 -20.42
N GLY A 424 -6.69 -11.76 -21.68
CA GLY A 424 -7.72 -10.83 -22.15
C GLY A 424 -7.39 -9.33 -22.07
N CYS A 425 -6.10 -8.98 -22.09
CA CYS A 425 -5.60 -7.62 -21.86
C CYS A 425 -4.70 -7.12 -23.01
N PRO A 426 -4.61 -5.79 -23.23
CA PRO A 426 -3.79 -5.19 -24.29
C PRO A 426 -2.33 -5.65 -24.31
N ARG A 427 -1.73 -5.83 -23.13
CA ARG A 427 -0.29 -6.13 -22.99
C ARG A 427 -0.02 -7.46 -22.28
N CYS A 428 -0.86 -8.47 -22.43
CA CYS A 428 -0.68 -9.75 -21.73
C CYS A 428 0.64 -10.45 -22.10
N GLY A 429 1.39 -10.96 -21.11
CA GLY A 429 2.61 -11.74 -21.35
C GLY A 429 3.77 -11.43 -20.40
N THR A 430 5.01 -11.69 -20.82
CA THR A 430 6.22 -11.50 -20.00
C THR A 430 6.68 -10.05 -19.89
N ASP A 431 6.13 -9.16 -20.72
CA ASP A 431 6.58 -7.77 -20.84
C ASP A 431 5.66 -6.79 -20.11
N GLN A 432 4.83 -7.30 -19.18
CA GLN A 432 3.95 -6.51 -18.31
C GLN A 432 4.72 -5.89 -17.15
N PHE A 433 4.28 -4.73 -16.71
CA PHE A 433 4.82 -4.08 -15.52
C PHE A 433 4.07 -4.49 -14.25
N GLY A 434 4.63 -4.14 -13.10
CA GLY A 434 4.05 -4.39 -11.80
C GLY A 434 2.72 -3.67 -11.59
N THR A 435 1.85 -4.26 -10.79
CA THR A 435 0.54 -3.71 -10.41
C THR A 435 0.19 -4.14 -8.99
N ALA A 436 -0.68 -3.40 -8.31
CA ALA A 436 -1.23 -3.83 -7.02
C ALA A 436 -2.12 -5.08 -7.14
N ILE A 437 -2.83 -5.27 -8.26
CA ILE A 437 -3.80 -6.36 -8.43
C ILE A 437 -3.61 -7.05 -9.78
N VAL A 438 -3.35 -8.34 -9.75
CA VAL A 438 -3.29 -9.17 -10.98
C VAL A 438 -4.59 -9.94 -11.12
N VAL A 439 -5.19 -9.96 -12.31
CA VAL A 439 -6.50 -10.58 -12.55
C VAL A 439 -6.40 -11.72 -13.54
N ASP A 440 -6.87 -12.90 -13.13
CA ASP A 440 -7.03 -14.08 -13.98
C ASP A 440 -8.49 -14.16 -14.45
N ILE A 441 -8.77 -13.62 -15.63
CA ILE A 441 -10.13 -13.50 -16.16
C ILE A 441 -10.73 -14.89 -16.40
N GLU A 442 -9.94 -15.83 -16.94
CA GLU A 442 -10.38 -17.20 -17.22
C GLU A 442 -10.78 -17.96 -15.95
N LYS A 443 -10.07 -17.72 -14.82
CA LYS A 443 -10.44 -18.33 -13.53
C LYS A 443 -11.47 -17.53 -12.74
N GLY A 444 -11.75 -16.28 -13.12
CA GLY A 444 -12.56 -15.37 -12.32
C GLY A 444 -11.94 -15.13 -10.94
N GLU A 445 -10.61 -15.01 -10.88
CA GLU A 445 -9.84 -14.75 -9.67
C GLU A 445 -9.00 -13.48 -9.83
N ALA A 446 -8.68 -12.85 -8.72
CA ALA A 446 -7.74 -11.74 -8.64
C ALA A 446 -6.77 -11.96 -7.48
N TYR A 447 -5.56 -11.43 -7.64
CA TYR A 447 -4.44 -11.63 -6.73
C TYR A 447 -3.94 -10.26 -6.28
N LYS A 448 -4.21 -9.92 -5.02
CA LYS A 448 -3.64 -8.73 -4.40
C LYS A 448 -2.17 -8.98 -4.07
N GLN A 449 -1.30 -8.19 -4.69
CA GLN A 449 0.15 -8.30 -4.57
C GLN A 449 0.66 -7.66 -3.27
N PRO A 450 1.88 -7.99 -2.79
CA PRO A 450 2.51 -7.28 -1.67
C PRO A 450 2.53 -5.76 -1.82
N THR A 451 2.66 -5.23 -3.04
CA THR A 451 2.58 -3.80 -3.36
C THR A 451 1.24 -3.17 -2.98
N PHE A 452 0.11 -3.87 -3.12
CA PHE A 452 -1.22 -3.41 -2.66
C PHE A 452 -1.23 -3.11 -1.16
N TYR A 453 -0.64 -4.02 -0.36
CA TYR A 453 -0.57 -3.86 1.08
C TYR A 453 0.44 -2.78 1.47
N ALA A 454 1.57 -2.71 0.78
CA ALA A 454 2.60 -1.70 1.00
C ALA A 454 2.05 -0.28 0.85
N ILE A 455 1.43 0.06 -0.29
CA ILE A 455 0.82 1.38 -0.48
C ILE A 455 -0.39 1.60 0.44
N GLY A 456 -1.14 0.54 0.78
CA GLY A 456 -2.25 0.60 1.70
C GLY A 456 -1.86 1.04 3.13
N HIS A 457 -0.65 0.73 3.59
CA HIS A 457 -0.10 1.28 4.84
C HIS A 457 -0.02 2.82 4.84
N PHE A 458 0.10 3.45 3.66
CA PHE A 458 0.08 4.89 3.52
C PHE A 458 -1.34 5.39 3.24
N SER A 459 -1.98 4.92 2.17
CA SER A 459 -3.26 5.47 1.69
C SER A 459 -4.38 5.36 2.73
N LYS A 460 -4.46 4.24 3.44
CA LYS A 460 -5.51 3.97 4.43
C LYS A 460 -5.37 4.84 5.67
N PHE A 461 -4.14 5.12 6.08
CA PHE A 461 -3.86 5.73 7.38
C PHE A 461 -3.50 7.22 7.29
N LEU A 462 -2.96 7.66 6.15
CA LEU A 462 -2.54 9.03 5.88
C LEU A 462 -3.62 9.72 5.04
N SER A 463 -4.70 10.13 5.70
CA SER A 463 -5.77 10.86 5.02
C SER A 463 -5.27 12.19 4.45
N PRO A 464 -5.95 12.78 3.45
CA PRO A 464 -5.65 14.12 2.97
C PRO A 464 -5.54 15.12 4.12
N ASP A 465 -4.62 16.07 3.98
CA ASP A 465 -4.23 17.09 4.97
C ASP A 465 -3.48 16.55 6.19
N SER A 466 -3.09 15.26 6.20
CA SER A 466 -2.10 14.77 7.18
C SER A 466 -0.78 15.50 6.99
N VAL A 467 -0.18 15.98 8.07
CA VAL A 467 1.05 16.79 8.06
C VAL A 467 2.24 15.95 8.46
N ARG A 468 3.32 15.98 7.66
CA ARG A 468 4.58 15.34 8.04
C ARG A 468 5.20 16.10 9.21
N ILE A 469 5.58 15.35 10.24
CA ILE A 469 6.20 15.90 11.46
C ILE A 469 7.60 15.32 11.67
N GLY A 470 8.43 16.02 12.43
CA GLY A 470 9.81 15.62 12.68
C GLY A 470 9.91 14.32 13.50
N HIS A 471 10.95 13.55 13.22
CA HIS A 471 11.40 12.45 14.07
C HIS A 471 12.93 12.39 14.12
N GLN A 472 13.45 11.73 15.14
CA GLN A 472 14.88 11.48 15.32
C GLN A 472 15.09 10.02 15.70
N LEU A 473 16.03 9.38 15.01
CA LEU A 473 16.47 8.03 15.32
C LEU A 473 17.59 8.09 16.36
N GLY A 474 17.50 7.27 17.42
CA GLY A 474 18.50 7.23 18.49
C GLY A 474 19.87 6.74 18.02
N LYS A 475 19.88 5.88 16.98
CA LYS A 475 21.03 5.51 16.16
C LYS A 475 20.53 5.28 14.74
N ALA A 476 21.39 5.46 13.73
CA ALA A 476 21.10 4.99 12.39
C ALA A 476 21.18 3.46 12.38
N LEU A 477 20.15 2.80 11.87
CA LEU A 477 20.17 1.38 11.56
C LEU A 477 19.96 1.24 10.06
N ASN A 478 20.80 0.41 9.44
CA ASN A 478 20.63 0.08 8.04
C ASN A 478 19.29 -0.66 7.86
N ASN A 479 18.63 -0.41 6.73
CA ASN A 479 17.41 -1.11 6.33
C ASN A 479 16.22 -0.91 7.29
N VAL A 480 16.18 0.23 7.99
CA VAL A 480 15.07 0.66 8.85
C VAL A 480 14.66 2.06 8.46
N PHE A 481 13.45 2.21 7.95
CA PHE A 481 12.95 3.48 7.42
C PHE A 481 11.71 3.90 8.19
N VAL A 482 11.63 5.20 8.49
CA VAL A 482 10.59 5.74 9.36
C VAL A 482 9.95 6.97 8.73
N LEU A 483 8.62 7.01 8.79
CA LEU A 483 7.82 8.19 8.48
C LEU A 483 6.91 8.52 9.65
N THR A 484 6.78 9.80 9.97
CA THR A 484 5.94 10.29 11.07
C THR A 484 4.99 11.36 10.59
N MET A 485 3.70 11.11 10.76
CA MET A 485 2.62 11.96 10.27
C MET A 485 1.65 12.30 11.39
N LYS A 486 1.08 13.51 11.34
CA LYS A 486 -0.04 13.92 12.18
C LYS A 486 -1.28 14.09 11.33
N ARG A 487 -2.33 13.33 11.62
CA ARG A 487 -3.65 13.44 10.99
C ARG A 487 -4.44 14.64 11.53
N MET A 488 -5.47 15.03 10.79
CA MET A 488 -6.39 16.12 11.17
C MET A 488 -7.23 15.82 12.42
N ASP A 489 -7.49 14.54 12.70
CA ASP A 489 -8.10 14.07 13.95
C ASP A 489 -7.13 14.02 15.14
N ASN A 490 -5.92 14.56 14.98
CA ASN A 490 -4.80 14.57 15.92
C ASN A 490 -4.14 13.22 16.20
N ALA A 491 -4.51 12.14 15.48
CA ALA A 491 -3.76 10.90 15.57
C ALA A 491 -2.33 11.07 15.02
N ILE A 492 -1.38 10.41 15.69
CA ILE A 492 0.00 10.31 15.22
C ILE A 492 0.15 8.95 14.56
N VAL A 493 0.53 8.95 13.29
CA VAL A 493 0.84 7.74 12.54
C VAL A 493 2.35 7.64 12.40
N VAL A 494 2.90 6.50 12.79
CA VAL A 494 4.31 6.16 12.58
C VAL A 494 4.35 4.95 11.66
N VAL A 495 4.95 5.10 10.48
CA VAL A 495 5.20 3.99 9.56
C VAL A 495 6.65 3.58 9.72
N VAL A 496 6.88 2.29 9.95
CA VAL A 496 8.22 1.70 10.05
C VAL A 496 8.30 0.57 9.04
N LEU A 497 9.22 0.70 8.09
CA LEU A 497 9.68 -0.41 7.27
C LEU A 497 10.95 -0.98 7.91
N ASN A 498 10.95 -2.28 8.17
CA ASN A 498 12.12 -3.01 8.63
C ASN A 498 12.41 -4.18 7.69
N GLN A 499 13.50 -4.08 6.93
CA GLN A 499 13.95 -5.15 6.04
C GLN A 499 15.01 -6.05 6.71
N ASN A 500 15.20 -5.93 8.03
CA ASN A 500 16.07 -6.82 8.82
C ASN A 500 15.25 -7.94 9.48
N GLU A 501 15.84 -9.14 9.57
CA GLU A 501 15.18 -10.34 10.10
C GLU A 501 14.90 -10.34 11.62
N ASN A 502 15.56 -9.49 12.44
CA ASN A 502 15.59 -9.66 13.91
C ASN A 502 15.46 -8.37 14.77
N LEU A 503 14.89 -7.28 14.26
CA LEU A 503 14.92 -5.99 14.97
C LEU A 503 13.76 -5.75 15.95
N VAL A 504 14.06 -5.15 17.12
CA VAL A 504 13.06 -4.66 18.10
C VAL A 504 12.99 -3.11 18.09
N THR A 505 11.80 -2.55 17.83
CA THR A 505 11.58 -1.09 17.71
C THR A 505 10.84 -0.51 18.92
N HIS A 506 11.32 0.63 19.47
CA HIS A 506 10.69 1.39 20.54
C HIS A 506 10.34 2.84 20.12
N LEU A 507 9.16 3.32 20.51
CA LEU A 507 8.68 4.68 20.25
C LEU A 507 8.80 5.57 21.50
N MET A 508 9.29 6.80 21.35
CA MET A 508 9.40 7.82 22.40
C MET A 508 8.88 9.19 21.92
N ASN A 509 8.27 9.97 22.82
CA ASN A 509 7.74 11.30 22.52
C ASN A 509 8.55 12.37 23.28
N ARG A 510 9.06 13.39 22.57
CA ARG A 510 9.75 14.52 23.20
C ARG A 510 8.74 15.55 23.70
N LYS A 511 8.52 15.61 25.02
CA LYS A 511 8.00 16.82 25.68
C LYS A 511 9.18 17.65 26.18
N SER A 512 9.45 18.75 25.48
CA SER A 512 10.18 19.96 25.90
C SER A 512 11.12 19.83 27.11
N ILE A 513 12.42 19.93 26.85
CA ILE A 513 13.47 20.07 27.87
C ILE A 513 13.35 21.44 28.52
N LEU A 514 12.66 21.49 29.66
CA LEU A 514 12.93 22.41 30.78
C LEU A 514 12.60 21.63 32.07
N ARG A 515 13.62 21.30 32.87
CA ARG A 515 13.48 20.61 34.16
C ARG A 515 12.59 21.43 35.13
N PRO A 516 11.97 20.84 36.16
CA PRO A 516 11.14 19.64 36.18
C PRO A 516 9.76 19.99 36.77
N ARG A 517 8.73 20.08 35.92
CA ARG A 517 7.31 19.87 36.24
C ARG A 517 6.55 19.97 34.92
N LEU A 518 6.64 18.91 34.11
CA LEU A 518 5.82 18.80 32.92
C LEU A 518 4.81 17.68 33.11
N GLN A 519 3.56 18.06 33.33
CA GLN A 519 2.41 17.18 33.20
C GLN A 519 2.40 16.62 31.76
N VAL A 520 2.56 15.30 31.65
CA VAL A 520 2.32 14.61 30.39
C VAL A 520 0.81 14.41 30.28
N ASN A 521 0.09 15.32 29.61
CA ASN A 521 -1.30 15.06 29.21
C ASN A 521 -1.42 13.73 28.45
N ASN A 522 -2.19 12.80 29.03
CA ASN A 522 -2.56 11.47 28.57
C ASN A 522 -3.58 11.50 27.41
N SER A 523 -3.26 12.13 26.29
CA SER A 523 -4.27 12.38 25.24
C SER A 523 -3.76 12.20 23.81
N LEU A 524 -2.83 11.27 23.57
CA LEU A 524 -2.35 10.96 22.22
C LEU A 524 -2.86 9.59 21.78
N ASN A 525 -3.53 9.58 20.64
CA ASN A 525 -3.89 8.38 19.91
C ASN A 525 -2.76 8.11 18.91
N VAL A 526 -2.00 7.03 19.10
CA VAL A 526 -0.86 6.65 18.25
C VAL A 526 -1.20 5.39 17.48
N THR A 527 -1.01 5.40 16.16
CA THR A 527 -1.06 4.22 15.31
C THR A 527 0.35 3.94 14.80
N LEU A 528 0.89 2.78 15.16
CA LEU A 528 2.15 2.28 14.61
C LEU A 528 1.81 1.35 13.45
N GLN A 529 2.57 1.45 12.39
CA GLN A 529 2.51 0.51 11.29
C GLN A 529 3.87 -0.11 11.10
N LEU A 530 3.87 -1.42 10.99
CA LEU A 530 5.06 -2.22 10.79
C LEU A 530 4.92 -2.94 9.45
N ILE A 531 5.83 -2.65 8.54
CA ILE A 531 6.05 -3.44 7.32
C ILE A 531 7.35 -4.18 7.55
N MET A 532 7.31 -5.51 7.65
CA MET A 532 8.45 -6.29 8.13
C MET A 532 8.81 -7.47 7.23
N ASN A 533 10.11 -7.72 7.07
CA ASN A 533 10.64 -8.98 6.58
C ASN A 533 10.74 -9.96 7.77
N LEU A 534 9.79 -10.88 7.92
CA LEU A 534 9.84 -11.90 8.98
C LEU A 534 9.66 -13.28 8.35
N ASP A 535 10.75 -14.04 8.24
CA ASP A 535 10.72 -15.50 8.02
C ASP A 535 11.16 -16.31 9.25
N ALA A 536 11.49 -15.66 10.37
CA ALA A 536 11.72 -16.37 11.61
C ALA A 536 11.45 -15.44 12.79
N ILE A 537 10.42 -15.74 13.60
CA ILE A 537 10.53 -15.71 15.06
C ILE A 537 9.36 -16.50 15.68
N ASN A 538 9.78 -17.50 16.43
CA ASN A 538 9.03 -18.24 17.44
C ASN A 538 8.67 -17.26 18.58
N VAL A 539 7.38 -17.08 18.86
CA VAL A 539 6.89 -16.22 19.97
C VAL A 539 7.15 -16.92 21.30
N ASN A 540 8.42 -17.00 21.69
CA ASN A 540 8.89 -17.45 23.00
C ASN A 540 10.26 -16.83 23.28
N LYS A 541 10.29 -15.53 23.59
CA LYS A 541 11.43 -14.94 24.32
C LYS A 541 10.93 -14.16 25.53
N VAL A 542 10.83 -14.93 26.61
CA VAL A 542 10.95 -14.51 28.00
C VAL A 542 12.08 -13.48 28.12
N LEU A 543 11.78 -12.30 28.67
CA LEU A 543 12.82 -11.36 29.13
C LEU A 543 13.41 -11.87 30.45
N PRO A 544 14.74 -11.91 30.62
CA PRO A 544 15.35 -12.25 31.90
C PRO A 544 15.18 -11.08 32.89
N LEU A 545 14.58 -11.37 34.03
CA LEU A 545 14.62 -10.51 35.22
C LEU A 545 16.00 -10.63 35.87
N GLU A 546 16.80 -9.56 35.83
CA GLU A 546 17.97 -9.41 36.71
C GLU A 546 17.47 -9.07 38.12
N LEU A 547 17.61 -10.02 39.05
CA LEU A 547 17.47 -9.80 40.49
C LEU A 547 18.75 -9.12 41.01
N ARG A 548 18.61 -7.97 41.67
CA ARG A 548 19.65 -7.43 42.55
C ARG A 548 19.31 -7.70 44.00
N ASP A 549 20.28 -8.32 44.65
CA ASP A 549 20.34 -8.71 46.05
C ASP A 549 20.21 -7.48 46.97
N VAL A 550 19.27 -7.54 47.92
CA VAL A 550 19.28 -6.72 49.14
C VAL A 550 18.85 -7.60 50.31
N SER A 551 19.73 -7.63 51.30
CA SER A 551 19.79 -8.45 52.50
C SER A 551 18.52 -8.58 53.36
N ALA A 552 18.34 -9.81 53.85
CA ALA A 552 17.95 -10.26 55.20
C ALA A 552 16.65 -9.73 55.83
N GLY A 553 15.65 -10.62 55.95
CA GLY A 553 14.55 -10.45 56.90
C GLY A 553 13.30 -11.28 56.60
N SER A 554 13.34 -12.58 56.91
CA SER A 554 12.24 -13.42 57.41
C SER A 554 10.85 -13.46 56.69
N HIS A 555 10.51 -14.71 56.31
CA HIS A 555 9.19 -15.37 56.32
C HIS A 555 8.39 -15.56 55.01
N LEU A 556 8.05 -16.84 54.80
CA LEU A 556 6.96 -17.44 54.00
C LEU A 556 7.08 -17.38 52.47
N PHE A 557 7.48 -18.52 51.89
CA PHE A 557 7.29 -18.82 50.47
C PHE A 557 5.82 -19.19 50.22
N LYS A 558 5.16 -18.41 49.37
CA LYS A 558 3.95 -18.82 48.65
C LYS A 558 4.25 -18.68 47.15
N ILE A 559 4.27 -19.79 46.44
CA ILE A 559 4.39 -19.81 44.98
C ILE A 559 2.96 -19.67 44.44
N ASP A 560 2.56 -18.45 44.07
CA ASP A 560 1.38 -18.21 43.22
C ASP A 560 1.91 -18.03 41.79
N ALA A 561 2.03 -19.14 41.05
CA ALA A 561 2.29 -19.10 39.61
C ALA A 561 1.00 -18.73 38.87
N ALA A 562 0.78 -17.44 38.65
CA ALA A 562 -0.24 -16.97 37.71
C ALA A 562 0.38 -16.87 36.30
N PHE A 563 0.18 -17.91 35.50
CA PHE A 563 0.38 -17.83 34.05
C PHE A 563 -0.72 -16.91 33.48
N THR A 564 -0.39 -15.67 33.14
CA THR A 564 -1.26 -14.83 32.32
C THR A 564 -1.21 -15.32 30.88
N TYR A 565 -2.16 -16.19 30.53
CA TYR A 565 -2.46 -16.55 29.15
C TYR A 565 -3.21 -15.36 28.50
N GLN A 566 -2.58 -14.69 27.54
CA GLN A 566 -3.24 -13.69 26.68
C GLN A 566 -3.76 -14.41 25.43
N SER A 567 -4.98 -14.92 25.53
CA SER A 567 -5.86 -15.18 24.39
C SER A 567 -7.23 -14.59 24.72
N THR A 568 -8.02 -14.33 23.68
CA THR A 568 -9.37 -13.79 23.71
C THR A 568 -10.40 -14.74 24.36
N ASP A 569 -10.04 -15.39 25.46
CA ASP A 569 -10.89 -16.37 26.12
C ASP A 569 -11.67 -15.68 27.25
N VAL A 570 -12.98 -15.86 27.25
CA VAL A 570 -13.83 -15.44 28.37
C VAL A 570 -13.84 -16.56 29.39
N LEU A 571 -13.24 -16.32 30.55
CA LEU A 571 -13.33 -17.24 31.69
C LEU A 571 -14.71 -17.08 32.34
N LEU A 572 -15.59 -18.08 32.18
CA LEU A 572 -16.86 -18.14 32.91
C LEU A 572 -16.64 -18.83 34.25
N ILE A 573 -16.89 -18.12 35.35
CA ILE A 573 -16.77 -18.63 36.72
C ILE A 573 -18.14 -19.06 37.20
N GLN A 574 -18.32 -20.36 37.45
CA GLN A 574 -19.41 -20.90 38.26
C GLN A 574 -18.81 -21.88 39.26
N LYS A 575 -19.11 -21.66 40.56
CA LYS A 575 -18.69 -22.47 41.73
C LYS A 575 -17.80 -23.67 41.38
N ASP A 576 -16.49 -23.44 41.50
CA ASP A 576 -15.43 -24.45 41.51
C ASP A 576 -15.24 -25.27 40.21
N LYS A 577 -15.73 -24.79 39.06
CA LYS A 577 -15.41 -25.34 37.73
C LYS A 577 -14.94 -24.25 36.76
N TYR A 578 -13.89 -24.56 36.00
CA TYR A 578 -13.31 -23.69 34.99
C TYR A 578 -13.73 -24.16 33.60
N PHE A 579 -14.25 -23.25 32.77
CA PHE A 579 -14.52 -23.51 31.35
C PHE A 579 -13.71 -22.52 30.51
N ALA A 580 -12.89 -23.04 29.59
CA ALA A 580 -12.23 -22.25 28.55
C ALA A 580 -13.09 -22.29 27.29
N VAL A 581 -13.42 -21.13 26.73
CA VAL A 581 -14.12 -21.01 25.44
C VAL A 581 -13.20 -20.32 24.46
N ASP A 582 -12.73 -21.07 23.46
CA ASP A 582 -11.91 -20.56 22.36
C ASP A 582 -12.80 -19.82 21.34
N ILE A 583 -12.72 -18.49 21.35
CA ILE A 583 -13.50 -17.62 20.47
C ILE A 583 -13.04 -17.72 19.00
N LYS A 584 -11.79 -18.12 18.75
CA LYS A 584 -11.21 -18.26 17.40
C LYS A 584 -11.89 -19.40 16.65
N ASN A 585 -12.10 -20.53 17.32
CA ASN A 585 -12.85 -21.66 16.78
C ASN A 585 -14.35 -21.36 16.68
N LEU A 586 -14.91 -20.52 17.54
CA LEU A 586 -16.32 -20.10 17.44
C LEU A 586 -16.61 -19.30 16.15
N CYS A 587 -15.67 -18.44 15.71
CA CYS A 587 -15.80 -17.70 14.45
C CYS A 587 -15.71 -18.60 13.21
N GLN A 588 -14.82 -19.60 13.23
CA GLN A 588 -14.73 -20.60 12.15
C GLN A 588 -15.97 -21.50 12.10
N SER A 589 -16.52 -21.86 13.26
CA SER A 589 -17.71 -22.71 13.38
C SER A 589 -18.98 -22.01 12.90
N LEU A 590 -19.17 -20.73 13.23
CA LEU A 590 -20.34 -19.96 12.83
C LEU A 590 -20.37 -19.66 11.32
N ASN A 591 -19.20 -19.48 10.68
CA ASN A 591 -19.11 -19.34 9.24
C ASN A 591 -19.28 -20.68 8.49
N GLY A 592 -18.92 -21.81 9.10
CA GLY A 592 -19.18 -23.14 8.55
C GLY A 592 -20.65 -23.57 8.59
N VAL A 593 -21.41 -23.16 9.62
CA VAL A 593 -22.83 -23.52 9.78
C VAL A 593 -23.74 -22.73 8.83
N ALA A 594 -23.32 -21.55 8.36
CA ALA A 594 -24.07 -20.77 7.36
C ALA A 594 -24.01 -21.36 5.93
N GLN A 595 -23.12 -22.33 5.66
CA GLN A 595 -22.91 -22.91 4.32
C GLN A 595 -23.79 -24.12 3.99
N GLY A 596 -24.86 -24.39 4.75
CA GLY A 596 -25.55 -25.67 4.64
C GLY A 596 -27.07 -25.68 4.72
N TYR A 597 -27.81 -24.57 4.51
CA TYR A 597 -29.28 -24.67 4.48
C TYR A 597 -29.93 -23.72 3.48
N GLN A 598 -30.36 -24.28 2.34
CA GLN A 598 -31.44 -23.72 1.53
C GLN A 598 -32.77 -23.92 2.26
N SER A 599 -33.62 -22.89 2.17
CA SER A 599 -34.91 -22.81 2.81
C SER A 599 -35.90 -23.84 2.25
N SER A 600 -36.37 -24.75 3.10
CA SER A 600 -37.78 -25.19 3.16
C SER A 600 -37.93 -26.22 4.29
N ASP A 601 -38.83 -25.92 5.23
CA ASP A 601 -39.46 -26.82 6.20
C ASP A 601 -38.58 -27.67 7.13
N VAL A 602 -38.39 -27.20 8.39
CA VAL A 602 -38.15 -28.10 9.52
C VAL A 602 -38.82 -27.54 10.79
N SER A 603 -40.02 -28.03 11.09
CA SER A 603 -40.46 -28.24 12.47
C SER A 603 -39.79 -29.52 12.99
N ASP A 604 -39.31 -29.46 14.23
CA ASP A 604 -38.77 -30.57 15.04
C ASP A 604 -37.44 -31.19 14.58
N LEU A 605 -36.34 -30.74 15.20
CA LEU A 605 -35.18 -31.60 15.45
C LEU A 605 -34.56 -31.22 16.81
N ASN A 606 -34.80 -32.11 17.77
CA ASN A 606 -34.22 -32.15 19.11
C ASN A 606 -32.77 -32.63 19.00
N VAL A 607 -31.80 -31.80 19.40
CA VAL A 607 -30.40 -32.22 19.58
C VAL A 607 -30.01 -31.89 21.03
N GLY A 608 -29.94 -32.95 21.86
CA GLY A 608 -29.37 -32.87 23.20
C GLY A 608 -27.84 -32.82 23.13
N PRO A 609 -27.15 -32.19 24.11
CA PRO A 609 -25.71 -32.09 24.09
C PRO A 609 -25.07 -33.38 24.61
N THR A 610 -24.46 -34.17 23.73
CA THR A 610 -23.38 -35.10 24.09
C THR A 610 -22.10 -34.28 24.27
N VAL A 611 -21.75 -34.04 25.52
CA VAL A 611 -20.41 -33.59 25.93
C VAL A 611 -19.70 -34.84 26.44
N ASP A 612 -18.77 -35.38 25.66
CA ASP A 612 -17.85 -36.39 26.19
C ASP A 612 -16.83 -35.69 27.07
N ALA A 613 -17.07 -35.79 28.38
CA ALA A 613 -16.08 -35.54 29.41
C ALA A 613 -15.22 -36.80 29.55
N VAL A 614 -13.90 -36.67 29.45
CA VAL A 614 -12.98 -37.68 29.97
C VAL A 614 -12.05 -37.00 30.97
N THR A 615 -12.37 -37.17 32.24
CA THR A 615 -11.44 -37.12 33.37
C THR A 615 -11.12 -38.56 33.75
N ASP A 616 -9.83 -38.92 33.82
CA ASP A 616 -9.21 -39.54 35.01
C ASP A 616 -7.77 -39.96 34.70
N ILE A 617 -6.86 -39.51 35.56
CA ILE A 617 -5.48 -39.99 35.68
C ILE A 617 -5.50 -40.94 36.89
N GLU A 618 -5.23 -42.22 36.67
CA GLU A 618 -4.84 -43.16 37.73
C GLU A 618 -3.39 -43.61 37.50
N ASP A 619 -2.64 -43.62 38.59
CA ASP A 619 -1.27 -44.12 38.72
C ASP A 619 -1.20 -45.66 38.59
N ASP A 620 0.03 -46.13 38.29
CA ASP A 620 0.54 -47.50 38.39
C ASP A 620 0.00 -48.57 37.42
N LYS A 621 0.78 -48.83 36.36
CA LYS A 621 1.27 -50.19 36.02
C LYS A 621 2.44 -50.18 35.05
N ILE A 622 3.46 -50.94 35.46
CA ILE A 622 4.77 -51.16 34.85
C ILE A 622 4.70 -52.34 33.85
N LEU A 623 5.43 -52.21 32.72
CA LEU A 623 6.00 -53.23 31.79
C LEU A 623 5.09 -53.91 30.70
N PRO A 624 5.63 -54.55 29.63
CA PRO A 624 6.57 -54.10 28.55
C PRO A 624 6.25 -54.66 27.12
N PHE A 625 7.09 -54.33 26.11
CA PHE A 625 7.25 -54.95 24.75
C PHE A 625 6.12 -54.68 23.71
N GLN A 626 6.28 -54.66 22.38
CA GLN A 626 7.33 -55.00 21.40
C GLN A 626 6.90 -54.38 20.04
N TYR A 627 7.81 -53.90 19.18
CA TYR A 627 7.51 -53.70 17.75
C TYR A 627 8.30 -54.71 16.91
N PRO A 628 7.68 -55.41 15.94
CA PRO A 628 8.41 -56.13 14.91
C PRO A 628 8.55 -55.30 13.63
N SER A 629 9.76 -55.35 13.10
CA SER A 629 10.21 -55.03 11.73
C SER A 629 9.49 -55.83 10.64
N TYR A 630 9.38 -55.31 9.40
CA TYR A 630 9.83 -55.95 8.13
C TYR A 630 9.68 -55.02 6.89
N TRP A 631 10.82 -54.73 6.25
CA TRP A 631 11.22 -54.56 4.82
C TRP A 631 10.20 -54.35 3.66
N GLN A 632 10.52 -53.45 2.71
CA GLN A 632 11.14 -53.79 1.39
C GLN A 632 11.42 -52.60 0.43
N MET A 633 12.47 -52.79 -0.38
CA MET A 633 13.09 -51.93 -1.43
C MET A 633 12.32 -51.91 -2.77
N ALA A 634 12.53 -50.85 -3.57
CA ALA A 634 12.80 -50.88 -5.04
C ALA A 634 13.31 -49.48 -5.50
N VAL A 635 14.60 -49.28 -5.83
CA VAL A 635 15.26 -49.34 -7.17
C VAL A 635 14.84 -48.22 -8.14
N ASN A 636 15.75 -47.29 -8.48
CA ASN A 636 16.51 -47.34 -9.74
C ASN A 636 17.63 -46.28 -9.83
N LEU A 637 18.83 -46.72 -10.21
CA LEU A 637 19.98 -45.92 -10.64
C LEU A 637 20.34 -46.41 -12.04
N SER A 638 20.54 -45.50 -13.00
CA SER A 638 21.30 -45.77 -14.21
C SER A 638 22.44 -44.75 -14.36
N GLN A 639 23.64 -45.29 -14.49
CA GLN A 639 24.91 -44.59 -14.69
C GLN A 639 25.08 -44.11 -16.14
N ARG A 640 25.88 -43.06 -16.34
CA ARG A 640 26.99 -43.09 -17.31
C ARG A 640 28.10 -42.10 -16.95
N GLU A 641 29.32 -42.59 -17.08
CA GLU A 641 30.62 -42.03 -16.69
C GLU A 641 31.15 -40.97 -17.67
N SER A 642 32.06 -40.08 -17.23
CA SER A 642 33.49 -40.14 -17.61
C SER A 642 34.34 -38.97 -17.05
N TYR A 643 35.31 -39.36 -16.21
CA TYR A 643 36.70 -38.92 -15.99
C TYR A 643 37.23 -37.49 -16.27
N GLY A 644 37.95 -36.95 -15.27
CA GLY A 644 39.30 -36.40 -15.46
C GLY A 644 39.70 -35.21 -14.57
N GLY A 645 40.68 -35.37 -13.68
CA GLY A 645 41.56 -34.26 -13.23
C GLY A 645 41.85 -34.15 -11.73
N LEU A 646 43.09 -34.46 -11.34
CA LEU A 646 43.67 -34.43 -9.98
C LEU A 646 43.97 -33.01 -9.46
N SER A 647 43.84 -32.75 -8.14
CA SER A 647 44.99 -32.61 -7.21
C SER A 647 44.63 -32.03 -5.82
N HIS A 648 45.15 -32.75 -4.82
CA HIS A 648 45.53 -32.47 -3.42
C HIS A 648 44.99 -31.29 -2.58
N GLU A 649 44.33 -31.71 -1.49
CA GLU A 649 44.61 -31.41 -0.07
C GLU A 649 44.82 -29.95 0.41
N SER A 650 43.90 -29.50 1.28
CA SER A 650 44.23 -29.26 2.70
C SER A 650 42.97 -29.15 3.56
N ARG A 651 42.93 -29.98 4.61
CA ARG A 651 41.84 -30.14 5.58
C ARG A 651 41.72 -28.92 6.50
N ARG A 652 40.49 -28.57 6.90
CA ARG A 652 40.14 -28.37 8.32
C ARG A 652 38.65 -28.60 8.56
N ARG A 653 38.38 -29.48 9.53
CA ARG A 653 37.08 -29.91 10.05
C ARG A 653 36.45 -28.78 10.88
N ILE A 654 35.15 -28.56 10.73
CA ILE A 654 34.27 -28.16 11.84
C ILE A 654 33.00 -29.01 11.73
N LEU A 655 32.62 -29.59 12.87
CA LEU A 655 31.44 -30.42 13.07
C LEU A 655 30.15 -29.61 12.87
N THR A 656 29.17 -30.23 12.21
CA THR A 656 27.77 -29.83 12.30
C THR A 656 27.01 -31.02 12.89
N ILE A 657 26.41 -30.82 14.06
CA ILE A 657 25.43 -31.76 14.63
C ILE A 657 24.04 -31.22 14.24
N SER A 658 23.22 -32.19 13.82
CA SER A 658 21.90 -32.13 13.17
C SER A 658 20.84 -31.26 13.85
#